data_AF-A0A1H6X2F6-F1
#
_entry.id   AF-A0A1H6X2F6-F1
#
_cell.length_a   1.000
_cell.length_b   1.000
_cell.length_c   1.000
_cell.angle_alpha   90.00
_cell.angle_beta   90.00
_cell.angle_gamma   90.00
#
_symmetry.space_group_name_H-M   'P 1'
#
loop_
_entity.id
_entity.type
_entity.pdbx_description
1 polymer ?
#
loop_
_entity_poly.entity_id
_entity_poly.type
_entity_poly.pdbx_seq_one_letter_code
_entity_poly.pdbx_strand_id
1 'polypeptide(L)'
;MGIYHESNTFLEKQTTREDFENGHLLYGAALLDEYRDAYHEIGGMLEVMDSEPDFEIVPLFYAEATPGGSLSADVTDFLLAEVKHLLTGALPLDGLLVVPHGAAVSEAYSDFDGYWLRLTREILGPRLPIMGTIDPHCNLSYEMVAAVNALVAYKTNPHVDQRAVGREAASLLVGALKGRISPTMHAIQCRFAISIEMQHTASSPCKELYQVAEEIAKQSAILSTSIVLGFPYADVPEMGTSFIVIADRVDHAARAGLHKLNEYALENHRKFSGKKMDLDALPEAMRQAQKPLLLLDMGDNVGGGGPGDSTFLLELLEESPDTNGFMCICDPEAVATIRDSPGSGFISLTVGGKTDRLHGKPQKMAVKLLGMVDGKFSEKEPRHGGQVHFTMGETAIVKTRGGNTLMLTSLRTVPFSLQQLVHFGIDPAQFEILVAKGVQAPLAAYQAVCKSVIRVNTPGVTCADMRQFEYRNRRHPLFPLDVLSFPKGRGAGLPEPAQLKPELLHNWEYYTEGPVVGSEGSVYFTDLLGKHILKYEKGSVSHWADGNRPNGQAILPGGGHLVCDSGSGHVVRYAADGKRIGAVSPERIDGERVHCPNDISLDSGKGFYFSDSVREVGRVYFVGWDGSAHCVAKNLDYPNGLFFLRESQVLWVAESYKNRILKFDLKLPADHPDYRQVFASLPYHPTNRLTGNLPDGLAMDAEERLWVAHYGMQAVQVLSREGKLLATYDSGIPLTSNLCFVDDEVWITGGFSEPGPGSLTKLRVGIEGYPIS
;
A
#
# COMPACT_ATOMS: atom_id res chain seq x y z
N MET A 1 5.65 -14.91 -15.40
CA MET A 1 6.66 -13.87 -15.69
C MET A 1 6.92 -13.09 -14.42
N GLY A 2 8.13 -12.59 -14.17
CA GLY A 2 8.39 -11.81 -12.96
C GLY A 2 9.64 -10.96 -13.02
N ILE A 3 9.61 -9.86 -12.28
CA ILE A 3 10.78 -9.05 -11.94
C ILE A 3 10.79 -8.96 -10.42
N TYR A 4 11.87 -9.43 -9.81
CA TYR A 4 12.00 -9.58 -8.37
C TYR A 4 13.24 -8.81 -7.89
N HIS A 5 13.00 -7.64 -7.31
CA HIS A 5 14.06 -6.83 -6.70
C HIS A 5 13.49 -5.99 -5.57
N GLU A 6 14.25 -5.87 -4.49
CA GLU A 6 13.94 -5.03 -3.35
C GLU A 6 14.95 -3.88 -3.30
N SER A 7 14.50 -2.65 -3.53
CA SER A 7 15.38 -1.49 -3.62
C SER A 7 15.47 -0.73 -2.30
N ASN A 8 16.63 -0.76 -1.67
CA ASN A 8 17.00 0.14 -0.59
C ASN A 8 17.47 1.49 -1.17
N THR A 9 16.65 2.52 -1.04
CA THR A 9 16.91 3.86 -1.62
C THR A 9 17.96 4.65 -0.85
N PHE A 10 18.42 4.15 0.30
CA PHE A 10 19.48 4.78 1.10
C PHE A 10 20.89 4.31 0.70
N LEU A 11 20.99 3.35 -0.22
CA LEU A 11 22.25 2.95 -0.83
C LEU A 11 22.60 3.85 -2.02
N GLU A 12 23.83 4.35 -2.03
CA GLU A 12 24.36 5.12 -3.16
C GLU A 12 24.61 4.23 -4.39
N LYS A 13 25.03 2.98 -4.19
CA LYS A 13 25.31 2.04 -5.29
C LYS A 13 24.00 1.50 -5.85
N GLN A 14 23.73 1.83 -7.11
CA GLN A 14 22.59 1.30 -7.87
C GLN A 14 22.76 -0.19 -8.19
N THR A 15 21.62 -0.87 -8.37
CA THR A 15 21.55 -2.23 -8.90
C THR A 15 21.61 -2.19 -10.42
N THR A 16 22.40 -3.08 -11.00
CA THR A 16 22.76 -3.11 -12.42
C THR A 16 22.32 -4.41 -13.07
N ARG A 17 22.47 -4.50 -14.39
CA ARG A 17 22.19 -5.72 -15.14
C ARG A 17 23.07 -6.90 -14.69
N GLU A 18 24.33 -6.64 -14.36
CA GLU A 18 25.24 -7.68 -13.86
C GLU A 18 24.70 -8.33 -12.57
N ASP A 19 24.00 -7.57 -11.71
CA ASP A 19 23.41 -8.11 -10.49
C ASP A 19 22.26 -9.10 -10.78
N PHE A 20 21.47 -8.87 -11.84
CA PHE A 20 20.46 -9.83 -12.31
C PHE A 20 21.08 -11.04 -12.99
N GLU A 21 22.17 -10.85 -13.75
CA GLU A 21 22.91 -11.95 -14.40
C GLU A 21 23.61 -12.85 -13.37
N ASN A 22 24.07 -12.28 -12.25
CA ASN A 22 24.63 -13.01 -11.11
C ASN A 22 23.56 -13.65 -10.21
N GLY A 23 22.33 -13.13 -10.24
CA GLY A 23 21.16 -13.70 -9.59
C GLY A 23 20.46 -14.72 -10.48
N HIS A 24 19.22 -14.45 -10.87
CA HIS A 24 18.50 -15.26 -11.85
C HIS A 24 18.00 -14.38 -13.00
N LEU A 25 18.53 -14.59 -14.20
CA LEU A 25 17.95 -14.04 -15.43
C LEU A 25 17.59 -15.21 -16.35
N LEU A 26 16.39 -15.75 -16.14
CA LEU A 26 15.95 -17.01 -16.74
C LEU A 26 14.86 -16.77 -17.79
N TYR A 27 14.98 -17.48 -18.90
CA TYR A 27 14.06 -17.39 -20.04
C TYR A 27 13.48 -18.75 -20.40
N GLY A 28 12.21 -18.78 -20.81
CA GLY A 28 11.59 -19.96 -21.38
C GLY A 28 11.74 -21.21 -20.52
N ALA A 29 12.26 -22.30 -21.10
CA ALA A 29 12.42 -23.58 -20.41
C ALA A 29 13.34 -23.52 -19.18
N ALA A 30 14.37 -22.65 -19.16
CA ALA A 30 15.28 -22.55 -18.02
C ALA A 30 14.58 -22.11 -16.73
N LEU A 31 13.54 -21.27 -16.85
CA LEU A 31 12.67 -20.89 -15.72
C LEU A 31 11.91 -22.11 -15.18
N LEU A 32 11.42 -22.97 -16.07
CA LEU A 32 10.68 -24.16 -15.67
C LEU A 32 11.61 -25.16 -14.96
N ASP A 33 12.81 -25.36 -15.49
CA ASP A 33 13.78 -26.31 -14.95
C ASP A 33 14.26 -25.89 -13.56
N GLU A 34 14.48 -24.59 -13.32
CA GLU A 34 14.91 -24.07 -12.01
C GLU A 34 13.80 -24.22 -10.95
N TYR A 35 12.56 -23.83 -11.27
CA TYR A 35 11.55 -23.61 -10.24
C TYR A 35 10.53 -24.74 -10.04
N ARG A 36 10.40 -25.69 -10.97
CA ARG A 36 9.34 -26.72 -10.91
C ARG A 36 9.36 -27.52 -9.60
N ASP A 37 10.55 -27.87 -9.13
CA ASP A 37 10.75 -28.61 -7.87
C ASP A 37 11.10 -27.71 -6.67
N ALA A 38 11.24 -26.40 -6.86
CA ALA A 38 11.63 -25.46 -5.80
C ALA A 38 10.49 -25.23 -4.79
N TYR A 39 10.84 -24.74 -3.60
CA TYR A 39 9.88 -24.27 -2.59
C TYR A 39 9.41 -22.82 -2.83
N HIS A 40 9.64 -22.33 -4.05
CA HIS A 40 9.34 -20.99 -4.53
C HIS A 40 7.89 -20.85 -5.00
N GLU A 41 7.39 -19.62 -5.11
CA GLU A 41 6.04 -19.33 -5.59
C GLU A 41 5.82 -19.77 -7.04
N ILE A 42 6.84 -19.66 -7.89
CA ILE A 42 6.80 -20.15 -9.27
C ILE A 42 6.59 -21.67 -9.28
N GLY A 43 7.27 -22.42 -8.41
CA GLY A 43 7.07 -23.87 -8.27
C GLY A 43 5.63 -24.21 -7.88
N GLY A 44 5.03 -23.41 -7.00
CA GLY A 44 3.62 -23.55 -6.61
C GLY A 44 2.66 -23.23 -7.75
N MET A 45 2.96 -22.20 -8.54
CA MET A 45 2.20 -21.85 -9.73
C MET A 45 2.25 -22.98 -10.76
N LEU A 46 3.45 -23.50 -11.05
CA LEU A 46 3.66 -24.60 -11.99
C LEU A 46 2.91 -25.86 -11.54
N GLU A 47 2.94 -26.19 -10.25
CA GLU A 47 2.21 -27.34 -9.69
C GLU A 47 0.70 -27.29 -10.00
N VAL A 48 0.07 -26.12 -9.89
CA VAL A 48 -1.35 -25.96 -10.24
C VAL A 48 -1.57 -26.02 -11.74
N MET A 49 -0.73 -25.34 -12.52
CA MET A 49 -0.87 -25.31 -13.97
C MET A 49 -0.65 -26.69 -14.61
N ASP A 50 0.32 -27.47 -14.14
CA ASP A 50 0.58 -28.84 -14.58
C ASP A 50 -0.58 -29.80 -14.28
N SER A 51 -1.39 -29.48 -13.26
CA SER A 51 -2.59 -30.27 -12.91
C SER A 51 -3.77 -30.02 -13.87
N GLU A 52 -3.64 -29.04 -14.76
CA GLU A 52 -4.69 -28.61 -15.67
C GLU A 52 -4.38 -28.99 -17.13
N PRO A 53 -4.86 -30.14 -17.63
CA PRO A 53 -4.44 -30.69 -18.92
C PRO A 53 -4.90 -29.87 -20.14
N ASP A 54 -5.87 -28.99 -19.95
CA ASP A 54 -6.40 -28.10 -20.99
C ASP A 54 -5.61 -26.78 -21.09
N PHE A 55 -4.57 -26.59 -20.27
CA PHE A 55 -3.81 -25.36 -20.16
C PHE A 55 -2.38 -25.57 -20.69
N GLU A 56 -1.91 -24.65 -21.54
CA GLU A 56 -0.53 -24.60 -21.99
C GLU A 56 0.23 -23.52 -21.22
N ILE A 57 1.36 -23.88 -20.62
CA ILE A 57 2.24 -22.94 -19.92
C ILE A 57 3.16 -22.28 -20.95
N VAL A 58 3.08 -20.95 -21.08
CA VAL A 58 3.99 -20.15 -21.91
C VAL A 58 5.01 -19.44 -21.00
N PRO A 59 6.20 -20.01 -20.74
CA PRO A 59 7.21 -19.37 -19.92
C PRO A 59 7.85 -18.19 -20.66
N LEU A 60 7.76 -16.99 -20.08
CA LEU A 60 8.37 -15.78 -20.64
C LEU A 60 9.78 -15.57 -20.05
N PHE A 61 9.86 -14.86 -18.92
CA PHE A 61 11.09 -14.68 -18.18
C PHE A 61 10.84 -14.48 -16.69
N TYR A 62 11.89 -14.66 -15.90
CA TYR A 62 11.99 -14.29 -14.50
C TYR A 62 13.36 -13.65 -14.27
N ALA A 63 13.35 -12.42 -13.78
CA ALA A 63 14.55 -11.66 -13.49
C ALA A 63 14.60 -11.34 -11.98
N GLU A 64 15.61 -11.83 -11.29
CA GLU A 64 15.83 -11.61 -9.86
C GLU A 64 17.26 -11.12 -9.61
N ALA A 65 17.37 -10.05 -8.83
CA ALA A 65 18.63 -9.60 -8.26
C ALA A 65 18.54 -9.66 -6.73
N THR A 66 19.66 -9.92 -6.06
CA THR A 66 19.73 -9.79 -4.60
C THR A 66 19.33 -8.36 -4.20
N PRO A 67 18.50 -8.15 -3.16
CA PRO A 67 18.09 -6.82 -2.69
C PRO A 67 19.25 -5.82 -2.69
N GLY A 68 19.06 -4.59 -3.13
CA GLY A 68 20.19 -3.69 -3.41
C GLY A 68 19.77 -2.24 -3.50
N GLY A 69 20.59 -1.37 -4.08
CA GLY A 69 20.16 0.00 -4.34
C GLY A 69 19.08 0.06 -5.43
N SER A 70 18.59 1.28 -5.70
CA SER A 70 17.67 1.52 -6.81
C SER A 70 18.23 1.00 -8.14
N LEU A 71 17.34 0.55 -9.02
CA LEU A 71 17.68 0.10 -10.37
C LEU A 71 18.26 1.28 -11.17
N SER A 72 19.41 1.04 -11.80
CA SER A 72 20.00 1.97 -12.78
C SER A 72 19.09 2.14 -14.00
N ALA A 73 19.24 3.27 -14.72
CA ALA A 73 18.47 3.52 -15.94
C ALA A 73 18.63 2.41 -16.99
N ASP A 74 19.87 1.94 -17.22
CA ASP A 74 20.16 0.91 -18.23
C ASP A 74 19.45 -0.43 -17.93
N VAL A 75 19.45 -0.89 -16.68
CA VAL A 75 18.75 -2.14 -16.32
C VAL A 75 17.24 -1.96 -16.32
N THR A 76 16.75 -0.77 -15.96
CA THR A 76 15.33 -0.42 -16.01
C THR A 76 14.82 -0.51 -17.46
N ASP A 77 15.51 0.13 -18.40
CA ASP A 77 15.16 0.10 -19.82
C ASP A 77 15.23 -1.32 -20.39
N PHE A 78 16.25 -2.10 -20.00
CA PHE A 78 16.38 -3.50 -20.39
C PHE A 78 15.18 -4.33 -19.92
N LEU A 79 14.84 -4.30 -18.63
CA LEU A 79 13.74 -5.08 -18.07
C LEU A 79 12.39 -4.72 -18.70
N LEU A 80 12.13 -3.42 -18.90
CA LEU A 80 10.90 -2.96 -19.54
C LEU A 80 10.84 -3.33 -21.03
N ALA A 81 11.97 -3.33 -21.73
CA ALA A 81 12.06 -3.81 -23.11
C ALA A 81 11.78 -5.32 -23.20
N GLU A 82 12.31 -6.11 -22.27
CA GLU A 82 12.04 -7.55 -22.18
C GLU A 82 10.55 -7.84 -21.93
N VAL A 83 9.91 -7.13 -20.98
CA VAL A 83 8.46 -7.22 -20.75
C VAL A 83 7.68 -6.95 -22.04
N LYS A 84 7.98 -5.84 -22.73
CA LYS A 84 7.29 -5.48 -23.99
C LYS A 84 7.50 -6.54 -25.07
N HIS A 85 8.74 -6.96 -25.28
CA HIS A 85 9.11 -7.86 -26.37
C HIS A 85 8.50 -9.25 -26.16
N LEU A 86 8.73 -9.85 -25.00
CA LEU A 86 8.29 -11.22 -24.70
C LEU A 86 6.78 -11.33 -24.61
N LEU A 87 6.12 -10.35 -23.97
CA LEU A 87 4.67 -10.38 -23.82
C LEU A 87 3.95 -10.17 -25.17
N THR A 88 4.42 -9.24 -25.99
CA THR A 88 3.86 -9.01 -27.34
C THR A 88 4.06 -10.24 -28.23
N GLY A 89 5.25 -10.86 -28.16
CA GLY A 89 5.57 -12.06 -28.94
C GLY A 89 4.79 -13.30 -28.53
N ALA A 90 4.29 -13.35 -27.29
CA ALA A 90 3.53 -14.48 -26.75
C ALA A 90 2.02 -14.43 -27.04
N LEU A 91 1.51 -13.30 -27.57
CA LEU A 91 0.08 -13.18 -27.88
C LEU A 91 -0.35 -14.10 -29.04
N PRO A 92 -1.58 -14.64 -29.02
CA PRO A 92 -2.62 -14.44 -27.99
C PRO A 92 -2.40 -15.27 -26.70
N LEU A 93 -2.80 -14.71 -25.56
CA LEU A 93 -2.81 -15.37 -24.25
C LEU A 93 -4.22 -15.33 -23.65
N ASP A 94 -4.56 -16.32 -22.82
CA ASP A 94 -5.85 -16.35 -22.10
C ASP A 94 -5.77 -15.74 -20.70
N GLY A 95 -4.59 -15.79 -20.06
CA GLY A 95 -4.35 -15.29 -18.71
C GLY A 95 -2.86 -15.12 -18.44
N LEU A 96 -2.50 -14.41 -17.36
CA LEU A 96 -1.10 -14.20 -16.99
C LEU A 96 -0.89 -14.38 -15.48
N LEU A 97 0.18 -15.10 -15.13
CA LEU A 97 0.76 -15.12 -13.79
C LEU A 97 1.97 -14.19 -13.70
N VAL A 98 1.92 -13.27 -12.74
CA VAL A 98 2.96 -12.28 -12.45
C VAL A 98 3.59 -12.51 -11.08
N VAL A 99 4.89 -12.23 -11.00
CA VAL A 99 5.70 -12.35 -9.77
C VAL A 99 6.52 -11.06 -9.57
N PRO A 100 5.89 -9.97 -9.09
CA PRO A 100 6.60 -8.81 -8.54
C PRO A 100 7.13 -9.09 -7.14
N HIS A 101 8.24 -8.44 -6.76
CA HIS A 101 8.54 -8.26 -5.33
C HIS A 101 7.57 -7.24 -4.70
N GLY A 102 7.36 -6.12 -5.39
CA GLY A 102 6.53 -5.01 -4.93
C GLY A 102 7.28 -3.90 -4.19
N ALA A 103 8.61 -3.92 -4.19
CA ALA A 103 9.45 -2.89 -3.57
C ALA A 103 10.62 -2.47 -4.48
N ALA A 104 10.53 -2.76 -5.77
CA ALA A 104 11.50 -2.28 -6.73
C ALA A 104 11.32 -0.77 -6.95
N VAL A 105 12.43 -0.06 -6.82
CA VAL A 105 12.58 1.37 -7.13
C VAL A 105 13.63 1.51 -8.22
N SER A 106 13.33 2.32 -9.23
CA SER A 106 14.28 2.72 -10.28
C SER A 106 14.51 4.22 -10.26
N GLU A 107 15.51 4.68 -11.00
CA GLU A 107 15.76 6.13 -11.17
C GLU A 107 14.54 6.86 -11.78
N ALA A 108 13.84 6.22 -12.70
CA ALA A 108 12.70 6.82 -13.41
C ALA A 108 11.35 6.63 -12.69
N TYR A 109 11.22 5.57 -11.88
CA TYR A 109 9.95 5.15 -11.28
C TYR A 109 10.17 4.76 -9.82
N SER A 110 9.58 5.55 -8.91
CA SER A 110 9.53 5.26 -7.46
C SER A 110 8.75 3.97 -7.18
N ASP A 111 7.70 3.73 -7.95
CA ASP A 111 6.94 2.48 -7.99
C ASP A 111 7.24 1.75 -9.31
N PHE A 112 8.42 1.13 -9.41
CA PHE A 112 8.79 0.40 -10.62
C PHE A 112 7.89 -0.83 -10.83
N ASP A 113 7.51 -1.50 -9.74
CA ASP A 113 6.65 -2.68 -9.79
C ASP A 113 5.24 -2.37 -10.31
N GLY A 114 4.62 -1.29 -9.84
CA GLY A 114 3.36 -0.79 -10.41
C GLY A 114 3.50 -0.40 -11.86
N TYR A 115 4.62 0.25 -12.24
CA TYR A 115 4.86 0.67 -13.62
C TYR A 115 4.86 -0.51 -14.60
N TRP A 116 5.65 -1.56 -14.34
CA TRP A 116 5.74 -2.68 -15.29
C TRP A 116 4.47 -3.54 -15.29
N LEU A 117 3.73 -3.60 -14.17
CA LEU A 117 2.42 -4.23 -14.12
C LEU A 117 1.38 -3.44 -14.93
N ARG A 118 1.36 -2.10 -14.84
CA ARG A 118 0.51 -1.26 -15.69
C ARG A 118 0.84 -1.48 -17.16
N LEU A 119 2.12 -1.50 -17.52
CA LEU A 119 2.57 -1.78 -18.88
C LEU A 119 2.07 -3.14 -19.38
N THR A 120 2.12 -4.16 -18.52
CA THR A 120 1.57 -5.48 -18.82
C THR A 120 0.05 -5.40 -19.10
N ARG A 121 -0.70 -4.66 -18.27
CA ARG A 121 -2.14 -4.42 -18.46
C ARG A 121 -2.44 -3.67 -19.77
N GLU A 122 -1.62 -2.70 -20.14
CA GLU A 122 -1.77 -1.95 -21.40
C GLU A 122 -1.60 -2.84 -22.62
N ILE A 123 -0.63 -3.76 -22.59
CA ILE A 123 -0.36 -4.70 -23.70
C ILE A 123 -1.49 -5.74 -23.82
N LEU A 124 -1.96 -6.30 -22.70
CA LEU A 124 -2.95 -7.39 -22.68
C LEU A 124 -4.40 -6.90 -22.78
N GLY A 125 -4.62 -5.62 -22.49
CA GLY A 125 -5.94 -5.00 -22.46
C GLY A 125 -6.73 -5.29 -21.17
N PRO A 126 -7.93 -4.70 -21.06
CA PRO A 126 -8.67 -4.61 -19.79
C PRO A 126 -9.38 -5.90 -19.35
N ARG A 127 -9.47 -6.93 -20.22
CA ARG A 127 -10.27 -8.13 -19.96
C ARG A 127 -9.49 -9.36 -19.53
N LEU A 128 -8.23 -9.48 -19.95
CA LEU A 128 -7.43 -10.68 -19.70
C LEU A 128 -7.10 -10.77 -18.20
N PRO A 129 -7.40 -11.89 -17.51
CA PRO A 129 -7.14 -12.02 -16.07
C PRO A 129 -5.64 -12.08 -15.76
N ILE A 130 -5.17 -11.18 -14.90
CA ILE A 130 -3.79 -11.14 -14.40
C ILE A 130 -3.83 -11.43 -12.90
N MET A 131 -3.22 -12.52 -12.49
CA MET A 131 -3.08 -12.91 -11.08
C MET A 131 -1.61 -13.02 -10.72
N GLY A 132 -1.28 -12.89 -9.46
CA GLY A 132 0.08 -13.06 -9.03
C GLY A 132 0.24 -13.15 -7.53
N THR A 133 1.49 -13.14 -7.15
CA THR A 133 1.94 -13.14 -5.77
C THR A 133 2.75 -11.89 -5.50
N ILE A 134 2.97 -11.57 -4.24
CA ILE A 134 3.81 -10.44 -3.85
C ILE A 134 4.52 -10.70 -2.53
N ASP A 135 5.70 -10.12 -2.32
CA ASP A 135 6.38 -10.21 -1.04
C ASP A 135 5.64 -9.35 0.00
N PRO A 136 5.49 -9.77 1.27
CA PRO A 136 4.89 -8.94 2.30
C PRO A 136 5.72 -7.68 2.61
N HIS A 137 6.99 -7.61 2.25
CA HIS A 137 7.79 -6.38 2.24
C HIS A 137 7.52 -5.51 1.00
N CYS A 138 6.45 -5.72 0.25
CA CYS A 138 6.00 -4.77 -0.76
C CYS A 138 5.64 -3.40 -0.15
N ASN A 139 5.94 -2.32 -0.87
CA ASN A 139 5.33 -1.02 -0.65
C ASN A 139 4.15 -0.88 -1.64
N LEU A 140 3.00 -1.44 -1.26
CA LEU A 140 1.87 -1.65 -2.16
C LEU A 140 1.32 -0.33 -2.72
N SER A 141 1.30 -0.20 -4.03
CA SER A 141 0.70 0.95 -4.72
C SER A 141 -0.71 0.66 -5.22
N TYR A 142 -1.52 1.71 -5.34
CA TYR A 142 -2.81 1.60 -6.02
C TYR A 142 -2.67 1.35 -7.52
N GLU A 143 -1.50 1.63 -8.11
CA GLU A 143 -1.19 1.30 -9.49
C GLU A 143 -1.05 -0.21 -9.68
N MET A 144 -0.31 -0.91 -8.80
CA MET A 144 -0.26 -2.38 -8.77
C MET A 144 -1.68 -2.96 -8.64
N VAL A 145 -2.48 -2.40 -7.73
CA VAL A 145 -3.85 -2.86 -7.47
C VAL A 145 -4.73 -2.72 -8.70
N ALA A 146 -4.63 -1.61 -9.42
CA ALA A 146 -5.41 -1.35 -10.64
C ALA A 146 -4.94 -2.16 -11.85
N ALA A 147 -3.67 -2.56 -11.90
CA ALA A 147 -3.10 -3.27 -13.03
C ALA A 147 -3.52 -4.75 -13.09
N VAL A 148 -3.88 -5.36 -11.97
CA VAL A 148 -4.10 -6.81 -11.84
C VAL A 148 -5.47 -7.13 -11.25
N ASN A 149 -5.89 -8.39 -11.37
CA ASN A 149 -7.15 -8.87 -10.80
C ASN A 149 -6.96 -9.39 -9.36
N ALA A 150 -5.78 -9.94 -9.04
CA ALA A 150 -5.41 -10.35 -7.69
C ALA A 150 -3.88 -10.42 -7.51
N LEU A 151 -3.40 -9.97 -6.35
CA LEU A 151 -2.07 -10.23 -5.82
C LEU A 151 -2.24 -10.85 -4.43
N VAL A 152 -1.63 -12.01 -4.21
CA VAL A 152 -1.66 -12.71 -2.92
C VAL A 152 -0.28 -12.57 -2.26
N ALA A 153 -0.22 -11.92 -1.10
CA ALA A 153 1.05 -11.77 -0.40
C ALA A 153 1.41 -13.04 0.39
N TYR A 154 2.71 -13.25 0.62
CA TYR A 154 3.13 -14.32 1.53
C TYR A 154 2.56 -14.11 2.93
N LYS A 155 2.25 -15.20 3.63
CA LYS A 155 1.59 -15.19 4.93
C LYS A 155 2.57 -15.45 6.07
N THR A 156 3.86 -15.63 5.77
CA THR A 156 4.90 -15.86 6.78
C THR A 156 6.09 -14.93 6.59
N ASN A 157 6.67 -14.45 7.70
CA ASN A 157 7.99 -13.84 7.75
C ASN A 157 8.72 -14.47 8.95
N PRO A 158 9.75 -15.31 8.76
CA PRO A 158 10.43 -15.63 7.48
C PRO A 158 9.54 -16.29 6.42
N HIS A 159 9.79 -16.02 5.13
CA HIS A 159 8.99 -16.48 3.99
C HIS A 159 9.20 -17.97 3.69
N VAL A 160 8.46 -18.84 4.37
CA VAL A 160 8.54 -20.30 4.18
C VAL A 160 7.32 -20.88 3.47
N ASP A 161 6.40 -20.04 3.03
CA ASP A 161 5.11 -20.41 2.44
C ASP A 161 4.95 -20.01 0.96
N GLN A 162 6.00 -19.54 0.30
CA GLN A 162 5.96 -19.07 -1.10
C GLN A 162 5.33 -20.08 -2.06
N ARG A 163 5.74 -21.36 -2.03
CA ARG A 163 5.09 -22.41 -2.85
C ARG A 163 3.61 -22.55 -2.57
N ALA A 164 3.16 -22.42 -1.32
CA ALA A 164 1.74 -22.49 -0.99
C ALA A 164 0.97 -21.29 -1.57
N VAL A 165 1.56 -20.10 -1.48
CA VAL A 165 0.97 -18.85 -1.99
C VAL A 165 0.95 -18.82 -3.52
N GLY A 166 1.98 -19.35 -4.18
CA GLY A 166 1.98 -19.57 -5.63
C GLY A 166 0.85 -20.47 -6.11
N ARG A 167 0.55 -21.56 -5.37
CA ARG A 167 -0.62 -22.42 -5.65
C ARG A 167 -1.93 -21.66 -5.48
N GLU A 168 -2.04 -20.82 -4.46
CA GLU A 168 -3.23 -19.99 -4.23
C GLU A 168 -3.47 -19.03 -5.40
N ALA A 169 -2.45 -18.26 -5.82
CA ALA A 169 -2.55 -17.34 -6.94
C ALA A 169 -2.88 -18.03 -8.27
N ALA A 170 -2.22 -19.15 -8.59
CA ALA A 170 -2.52 -19.92 -9.79
C ALA A 170 -3.93 -20.53 -9.77
N SER A 171 -4.40 -20.98 -8.61
CA SER A 171 -5.77 -21.49 -8.45
C SER A 171 -6.81 -20.39 -8.71
N LEU A 172 -6.54 -19.14 -8.31
CA LEU A 172 -7.41 -18.01 -8.62
C LEU A 172 -7.48 -17.75 -10.14
N LEU A 173 -6.34 -17.83 -10.84
CA LEU A 173 -6.31 -17.67 -12.29
C LEU A 173 -7.10 -18.77 -12.99
N VAL A 174 -6.84 -20.04 -12.65
CA VAL A 174 -7.56 -21.20 -13.20
C VAL A 174 -9.06 -21.09 -12.92
N GLY A 175 -9.45 -20.68 -11.71
CA GLY A 175 -10.85 -20.46 -11.34
C GLY A 175 -11.52 -19.39 -12.20
N ALA A 176 -10.82 -18.28 -12.46
CA ALA A 176 -11.32 -17.20 -13.30
C ALA A 176 -11.45 -17.62 -14.78
N LEU A 177 -10.44 -18.30 -15.33
CA LEU A 177 -10.43 -18.78 -16.72
C LEU A 177 -11.53 -19.81 -16.98
N LYS A 178 -11.85 -20.64 -15.98
CA LYS A 178 -12.97 -21.59 -16.04
C LYS A 178 -14.33 -20.96 -15.73
N GLY A 179 -14.40 -19.64 -15.51
CA GLY A 179 -15.63 -18.90 -15.21
C GLY A 179 -16.24 -19.22 -13.83
N ARG A 180 -15.52 -19.91 -12.96
CA ARG A 180 -16.01 -20.33 -11.63
C ARG A 180 -16.09 -19.14 -10.67
N ILE A 181 -15.06 -18.29 -10.70
CA ILE A 181 -14.95 -17.09 -9.86
C ILE A 181 -14.71 -15.84 -10.73
N SER A 182 -14.93 -14.68 -10.16
CA SER A 182 -14.59 -13.37 -10.75
C SER A 182 -13.93 -12.51 -9.66
N PRO A 183 -12.61 -12.67 -9.44
CA PRO A 183 -11.92 -12.01 -8.34
C PRO A 183 -11.94 -10.49 -8.47
N THR A 184 -12.27 -9.80 -7.37
CA THR A 184 -12.08 -8.36 -7.21
C THR A 184 -11.14 -8.12 -6.03
N MET A 185 -10.09 -7.34 -6.27
CA MET A 185 -9.09 -7.00 -5.26
C MET A 185 -9.36 -5.61 -4.70
N HIS A 186 -9.40 -5.50 -3.38
CA HIS A 186 -9.49 -4.24 -2.65
C HIS A 186 -8.26 -4.10 -1.77
N ALA A 187 -7.77 -2.88 -1.59
CA ALA A 187 -6.61 -2.61 -0.74
C ALA A 187 -6.78 -1.33 0.07
N ILE A 188 -6.08 -1.26 1.21
CA ILE A 188 -5.91 -0.03 1.98
C ILE A 188 -4.45 0.12 2.36
N GLN A 189 -3.90 1.31 2.14
CA GLN A 189 -2.59 1.68 2.64
C GLN A 189 -2.73 2.35 4.01
N CYS A 190 -2.17 1.76 5.06
CA CYS A 190 -2.30 2.27 6.42
C CYS A 190 -1.41 3.49 6.69
N ARG A 191 -1.73 4.23 7.75
CA ARG A 191 -0.95 5.38 8.25
C ARG A 191 0.15 4.98 9.24
N PHE A 192 0.60 3.73 9.20
CA PHE A 192 1.71 3.26 10.02
C PHE A 192 2.59 2.28 9.24
N ALA A 193 3.83 2.16 9.67
CA ALA A 193 4.80 1.17 9.23
C ALA A 193 5.17 0.27 10.41
N ILE A 194 5.20 -1.04 10.18
CA ILE A 194 5.72 -2.00 11.16
C ILE A 194 7.25 -1.93 11.12
N SER A 195 7.87 -1.67 12.27
CA SER A 195 9.34 -1.67 12.37
C SER A 195 9.88 -3.08 12.06
N ILE A 196 10.96 -3.16 11.29
CA ILE A 196 11.46 -4.42 10.71
C ILE A 196 11.65 -5.56 11.75
N GLU A 197 12.06 -5.22 12.97
CA GLU A 197 12.27 -6.18 14.06
C GLU A 197 10.97 -6.78 14.60
N MET A 198 9.85 -6.09 14.37
CA MET A 198 8.50 -6.47 14.81
C MET A 198 7.72 -7.25 13.74
N GLN A 199 8.31 -7.48 12.56
CA GLN A 199 7.65 -8.13 11.43
C GLN A 199 7.61 -9.67 11.49
N HIS A 200 8.09 -10.30 12.57
CA HIS A 200 8.04 -11.76 12.74
C HIS A 200 6.60 -12.25 12.89
N THR A 201 6.05 -12.94 11.88
CA THR A 201 4.60 -13.26 11.83
C THR A 201 4.15 -14.21 12.94
N ALA A 202 5.04 -15.09 13.42
CA ALA A 202 4.73 -16.02 14.51
C ALA A 202 4.76 -15.37 15.91
N SER A 203 5.15 -14.10 16.03
CA SER A 203 5.27 -13.37 17.30
C SER A 203 4.33 -12.18 17.38
N SER A 204 3.94 -11.82 18.60
CA SER A 204 3.19 -10.59 18.84
C SER A 204 4.05 -9.38 18.48
N PRO A 205 3.50 -8.34 17.83
CA PRO A 205 2.09 -8.09 17.53
C PRO A 205 1.57 -8.63 16.18
N CYS A 206 2.44 -9.10 15.28
CA CYS A 206 1.99 -9.60 13.98
C CYS A 206 1.11 -10.83 14.11
N LYS A 207 1.39 -11.73 15.05
CA LYS A 207 0.58 -12.93 15.30
C LYS A 207 -0.90 -12.60 15.46
N GLU A 208 -1.24 -11.61 16.28
CA GLU A 208 -2.64 -11.24 16.51
C GLU A 208 -3.25 -10.52 15.29
N LEU A 209 -2.48 -9.72 14.55
CA LEU A 209 -2.94 -9.11 13.29
C LEU A 209 -3.28 -10.17 12.23
N TYR A 210 -2.45 -11.21 12.09
CA TYR A 210 -2.70 -12.32 11.18
C TYR A 210 -3.92 -13.15 11.59
N GLN A 211 -4.17 -13.34 12.89
CA GLN A 211 -5.41 -13.97 13.37
C GLN A 211 -6.65 -13.19 12.94
N VAL A 212 -6.61 -11.85 12.94
CA VAL A 212 -7.74 -11.04 12.44
C VAL A 212 -7.95 -11.29 10.94
N ALA A 213 -6.88 -11.36 10.14
CA ALA A 213 -6.96 -11.67 8.72
C ALA A 213 -7.55 -13.07 8.47
N GLU A 214 -7.10 -14.08 9.22
CA GLU A 214 -7.61 -15.45 9.15
C GLU A 214 -9.12 -15.53 9.47
N GLU A 215 -9.61 -14.78 10.46
CA GLU A 215 -11.04 -14.73 10.76
C GLU A 215 -11.86 -14.09 9.62
N ILE A 216 -11.30 -13.11 8.91
CA ILE A 216 -11.94 -12.50 7.73
C ILE A 216 -11.96 -13.50 6.56
N ALA A 217 -10.86 -14.22 6.35
CA ALA A 217 -10.72 -15.20 5.28
C ALA A 217 -11.72 -16.37 5.37
N LYS A 218 -12.29 -16.65 6.55
CA LYS A 218 -13.33 -17.69 6.73
C LYS A 218 -14.67 -17.35 6.07
N GLN A 219 -14.90 -16.09 5.71
CA GLN A 219 -16.15 -15.69 5.06
C GLN A 219 -16.21 -16.24 3.63
N SER A 220 -17.32 -16.87 3.25
CA SER A 220 -17.44 -17.58 1.97
C SER A 220 -17.27 -16.71 0.72
N ALA A 221 -17.44 -15.39 0.84
CA ALA A 221 -17.24 -14.45 -0.26
C ALA A 221 -15.78 -14.02 -0.45
N ILE A 222 -14.91 -14.29 0.54
CA ILE A 222 -13.50 -13.90 0.53
C ILE A 222 -12.67 -15.03 -0.07
N LEU A 223 -11.91 -14.70 -1.11
CA LEU A 223 -11.00 -15.61 -1.79
C LEU A 223 -9.61 -15.60 -1.15
N SER A 224 -9.14 -14.43 -0.71
CA SER A 224 -7.86 -14.30 -0.01
C SER A 224 -7.78 -13.01 0.81
N THR A 225 -6.98 -13.04 1.86
CA THR A 225 -6.63 -11.87 2.67
C THR A 225 -5.11 -11.84 2.81
N SER A 226 -4.50 -10.69 2.55
CA SER A 226 -3.05 -10.51 2.65
C SER A 226 -2.72 -9.31 3.54
N ILE A 227 -1.65 -9.46 4.32
CA ILE A 227 -1.02 -8.37 5.07
C ILE A 227 0.30 -8.07 4.39
N VAL A 228 0.41 -6.87 3.82
CA VAL A 228 1.64 -6.33 3.29
C VAL A 228 2.29 -5.52 4.42
N LEU A 229 3.35 -6.06 5.01
CA LEU A 229 4.06 -5.51 6.16
C LEU A 229 4.71 -4.16 5.85
N GLY A 230 5.18 -3.97 4.62
CA GLY A 230 5.87 -2.77 4.15
C GLY A 230 7.39 -2.87 4.28
N PHE A 231 8.10 -2.17 3.38
CA PHE A 231 9.56 -2.11 3.37
C PHE A 231 10.07 -0.72 3.73
N PRO A 232 10.68 -0.57 4.92
CA PRO A 232 11.05 0.75 5.44
C PRO A 232 12.29 1.34 4.77
N TYR A 233 13.06 0.57 4.00
CA TYR A 233 14.31 1.06 3.41
C TYR A 233 14.11 1.68 2.01
N ALA A 234 12.87 1.91 1.59
CA ALA A 234 12.54 2.64 0.37
C ALA A 234 11.77 3.92 0.70
N ASP A 235 12.37 5.07 0.40
CA ASP A 235 11.74 6.38 0.54
C ASP A 235 10.84 6.68 -0.68
N VAL A 236 9.66 6.08 -0.64
CA VAL A 236 8.61 6.18 -1.67
C VAL A 236 7.26 6.54 -1.03
N PRO A 237 6.32 7.19 -1.76
CA PRO A 237 5.00 7.53 -1.23
C PRO A 237 4.25 6.31 -0.65
N GLU A 238 4.39 5.16 -1.28
CA GLU A 238 3.71 3.91 -0.93
C GLU A 238 4.22 3.28 0.37
N MET A 239 5.34 3.76 0.91
CA MET A 239 5.97 3.18 2.10
C MET A 239 4.98 3.06 3.26
N GLY A 240 4.92 1.86 3.83
CA GLY A 240 4.10 1.54 5.01
C GLY A 240 3.35 0.22 4.88
N THR A 241 2.64 -0.13 5.94
CA THR A 241 1.84 -1.35 5.98
C THR A 241 0.57 -1.16 5.16
N SER A 242 0.16 -2.19 4.42
CA SER A 242 -1.08 -2.22 3.63
C SER A 242 -1.81 -3.55 3.81
N PHE A 243 -3.12 -3.55 3.55
CA PHE A 243 -3.93 -4.77 3.55
C PHE A 243 -4.56 -4.98 2.19
N ILE A 244 -4.68 -6.23 1.78
CA ILE A 244 -5.38 -6.65 0.56
C ILE A 244 -6.45 -7.66 0.95
N VAL A 245 -7.66 -7.48 0.41
CA VAL A 245 -8.72 -8.48 0.49
C VAL A 245 -9.29 -8.71 -0.90
N ILE A 246 -9.28 -9.97 -1.31
CA ILE A 246 -9.79 -10.42 -2.61
C ILE A 246 -11.11 -11.15 -2.37
N ALA A 247 -12.16 -10.74 -3.07
CA ALA A 247 -13.49 -11.36 -2.98
C ALA A 247 -13.96 -11.92 -4.33
N ASP A 248 -14.90 -12.85 -4.29
CA ASP A 248 -15.60 -13.34 -5.48
C ASP A 248 -16.87 -12.53 -5.72
N ARG A 249 -16.93 -11.73 -6.79
CA ARG A 249 -18.12 -10.97 -7.26
C ARG A 249 -18.73 -9.95 -6.27
N VAL A 250 -18.31 -9.93 -5.01
CA VAL A 250 -19.00 -9.26 -3.90
C VAL A 250 -18.06 -8.31 -3.16
N ASP A 251 -18.13 -7.02 -3.50
CA ASP A 251 -17.18 -6.01 -2.99
C ASP A 251 -17.38 -5.61 -1.52
N HIS A 252 -18.59 -5.77 -0.95
CA HIS A 252 -18.87 -5.27 0.41
C HIS A 252 -18.14 -6.06 1.50
N ALA A 253 -18.02 -7.38 1.36
CA ALA A 253 -17.36 -8.23 2.34
C ALA A 253 -15.85 -7.95 2.39
N ALA A 254 -15.24 -7.70 1.22
CA ALA A 254 -13.84 -7.32 1.12
C ALA A 254 -13.55 -6.00 1.84
N ARG A 255 -14.38 -4.97 1.58
CA ARG A 255 -14.27 -3.65 2.23
C ARG A 255 -14.45 -3.74 3.75
N ALA A 256 -15.47 -4.45 4.22
CA ALA A 256 -15.68 -4.67 5.65
C ALA A 256 -14.48 -5.38 6.31
N GLY A 257 -13.90 -6.36 5.63
CA GLY A 257 -12.67 -7.03 6.06
C GLY A 257 -11.48 -6.08 6.17
N LEU A 258 -11.25 -5.25 5.14
CA LEU A 258 -10.18 -4.24 5.14
C LEU A 258 -10.34 -3.24 6.27
N HIS A 259 -11.56 -2.72 6.49
CA HIS A 259 -11.83 -1.80 7.60
C HIS A 259 -11.53 -2.44 8.95
N LYS A 260 -11.94 -3.69 9.17
CA LYS A 260 -11.65 -4.41 10.41
C LYS A 260 -10.15 -4.60 10.65
N LEU A 261 -9.38 -4.92 9.60
CA LEU A 261 -7.92 -5.02 9.68
C LEU A 261 -7.30 -3.66 10.01
N ASN A 262 -7.71 -2.62 9.31
CA ASN A 262 -7.20 -1.26 9.51
C ASN A 262 -7.52 -0.73 10.91
N GLU A 263 -8.75 -0.89 11.39
CA GLU A 263 -9.16 -0.51 12.75
C GLU A 263 -8.29 -1.22 13.80
N TYR A 264 -8.18 -2.55 13.71
CA TYR A 264 -7.34 -3.31 14.64
C TYR A 264 -5.89 -2.83 14.63
N ALA A 265 -5.33 -2.64 13.44
CA ALA A 265 -3.95 -2.24 13.27
C ALA A 265 -3.68 -0.83 13.81
N LEU A 266 -4.58 0.12 13.54
CA LEU A 266 -4.50 1.49 14.07
C LEU A 266 -4.70 1.54 15.59
N GLU A 267 -5.59 0.74 16.18
CA GLU A 267 -5.71 0.66 17.65
C GLU A 267 -4.44 0.12 18.32
N ASN A 268 -3.70 -0.74 17.62
CA ASN A 268 -2.52 -1.41 18.13
C ASN A 268 -1.19 -0.85 17.58
N HIS A 269 -1.21 0.24 16.79
CA HIS A 269 -0.06 0.75 16.02
C HIS A 269 1.22 0.88 16.87
N ARG A 270 1.12 1.30 18.13
CA ARG A 270 2.27 1.49 19.04
C ARG A 270 3.04 0.19 19.33
N LYS A 271 2.38 -0.97 19.27
CA LYS A 271 3.02 -2.27 19.50
C LYS A 271 3.94 -2.66 18.34
N PHE A 272 3.74 -2.10 17.15
CA PHE A 272 4.54 -2.37 15.95
C PHE A 272 5.85 -1.56 15.89
N SER A 273 6.20 -0.85 16.97
CA SER A 273 7.49 -0.19 17.16
C SER A 273 8.15 -0.71 18.43
N GLY A 274 9.18 -1.54 18.26
CA GLY A 274 9.84 -2.26 19.35
C GLY A 274 10.97 -1.49 20.04
N LYS A 275 11.32 -1.92 21.26
CA LYS A 275 12.56 -1.50 21.91
C LYS A 275 13.74 -2.21 21.24
N LYS A 276 14.74 -1.43 20.86
CA LYS A 276 15.92 -1.90 20.12
C LYS A 276 17.07 -2.25 21.08
N MET A 277 17.91 -3.20 20.68
CA MET A 277 19.14 -3.57 21.39
C MET A 277 20.31 -2.84 20.74
N ASP A 278 20.76 -1.76 21.35
CA ASP A 278 21.89 -0.98 20.85
C ASP A 278 23.24 -1.63 21.24
N LEU A 279 24.30 -1.29 20.51
CA LEU A 279 25.64 -1.86 20.68
C LEU A 279 26.19 -1.72 22.11
N ASP A 280 25.91 -0.61 22.79
CA ASP A 280 26.42 -0.35 24.15
C ASP A 280 25.87 -1.33 25.21
N ALA A 281 24.65 -1.84 25.00
CA ALA A 281 24.00 -2.79 25.91
C ALA A 281 24.35 -4.25 25.58
N LEU A 282 24.89 -4.50 24.39
CA LEU A 282 25.12 -5.83 23.86
C LEU A 282 26.11 -6.67 24.69
N PRO A 283 27.25 -6.15 25.20
CA PRO A 283 28.20 -6.95 25.98
C PRO A 283 27.59 -7.61 27.23
N GLU A 284 26.69 -6.89 27.92
CA GLU A 284 25.98 -7.45 29.08
C GLU A 284 24.95 -8.50 28.65
N ALA A 285 24.18 -8.23 27.59
CA ALA A 285 23.22 -9.19 27.07
C ALA A 285 23.90 -10.49 26.60
N MET A 286 25.07 -10.39 25.97
CA MET A 286 25.88 -11.54 25.54
C MET A 286 26.35 -12.41 26.72
N ARG A 287 26.74 -11.78 27.85
CA ARG A 287 27.13 -12.52 29.07
C ARG A 287 25.98 -13.31 29.70
N GLN A 288 24.75 -12.80 29.58
CA GLN A 288 23.56 -13.41 30.18
C GLN A 288 22.91 -14.48 29.27
N ALA A 289 23.19 -14.45 27.98
CA ALA A 289 22.57 -15.33 27.00
C ALA A 289 23.10 -16.78 27.07
N GLN A 290 22.25 -17.73 26.65
CA GLN A 290 22.66 -19.13 26.53
C GLN A 290 23.39 -19.37 25.20
N LYS A 291 24.45 -20.19 25.25
CA LYS A 291 25.28 -20.54 24.08
C LYS A 291 24.85 -21.89 23.46
N PRO A 292 24.90 -22.06 22.12
CA PRO A 292 25.30 -21.05 21.12
C PRO A 292 24.33 -19.88 20.99
N LEU A 293 24.87 -18.67 20.88
CA LEU A 293 24.12 -17.42 20.73
C LEU A 293 24.13 -16.96 19.27
N LEU A 294 22.95 -16.66 18.72
CA LEU A 294 22.82 -15.98 17.44
C LEU A 294 22.73 -14.46 17.64
N LEU A 295 23.65 -13.72 17.03
CA LEU A 295 23.56 -12.28 16.88
C LEU A 295 23.10 -11.95 15.46
N LEU A 296 22.03 -11.16 15.37
CA LEU A 296 21.48 -10.70 14.10
C LEU A 296 21.90 -9.24 13.88
N ASP A 297 22.76 -9.03 12.89
CA ASP A 297 23.27 -7.73 12.47
C ASP A 297 22.21 -7.02 11.63
N MET A 298 21.37 -6.19 12.26
CA MET A 298 20.22 -5.59 11.57
C MET A 298 20.62 -4.45 10.65
N GLY A 299 21.63 -3.65 11.02
CA GLY A 299 22.15 -2.54 10.22
C GLY A 299 22.75 -2.95 8.88
N ASP A 300 23.11 -4.23 8.75
CA ASP A 300 23.70 -4.83 7.55
C ASP A 300 22.94 -6.09 7.12
N ASN A 301 21.62 -5.96 6.96
CA ASN A 301 20.75 -7.02 6.47
C ASN A 301 20.88 -7.14 4.94
N VAL A 302 21.60 -8.16 4.46
CA VAL A 302 21.76 -8.41 3.01
C VAL A 302 20.41 -8.57 2.31
N GLY A 303 19.45 -9.20 2.98
CA GLY A 303 18.08 -9.36 2.47
C GLY A 303 17.21 -8.12 2.59
N GLY A 304 17.76 -6.97 3.01
CA GLY A 304 17.13 -5.64 2.96
C GLY A 304 17.97 -4.62 2.20
N GLY A 305 18.93 -5.09 1.39
CA GLY A 305 19.85 -4.27 0.61
C GLY A 305 21.26 -4.11 1.18
N GLY A 306 21.50 -4.48 2.44
CA GLY A 306 22.77 -4.28 3.12
C GLY A 306 23.98 -4.90 2.39
N PRO A 307 25.16 -4.26 2.43
CA PRO A 307 26.35 -4.72 1.70
C PRO A 307 26.90 -6.08 2.17
N GLY A 308 26.57 -6.51 3.39
CA GLY A 308 27.07 -7.74 4.00
C GLY A 308 28.52 -7.62 4.52
N ASP A 309 29.08 -6.42 4.56
CA ASP A 309 30.47 -6.16 4.93
C ASP A 309 30.66 -5.49 6.30
N SER A 310 29.59 -5.31 7.10
CA SER A 310 29.66 -4.60 8.39
C SER A 310 30.62 -5.25 9.38
N THR A 311 31.39 -4.40 10.07
CA THR A 311 32.42 -4.81 11.03
C THR A 311 32.09 -4.54 12.49
N PHE A 312 30.93 -3.96 12.83
CA PHE A 312 30.62 -3.60 14.22
C PHE A 312 30.62 -4.81 15.16
N LEU A 313 30.02 -5.93 14.72
CA LEU A 313 30.02 -7.16 15.51
C LEU A 313 31.34 -7.93 15.40
N LEU A 314 32.11 -7.73 14.33
CA LEU A 314 33.45 -8.28 14.20
C LEU A 314 34.40 -7.68 15.24
N GLU A 315 34.36 -6.35 15.40
CA GLU A 315 35.14 -5.63 16.40
C GLU A 315 34.84 -6.16 17.81
N LEU A 316 33.56 -6.32 18.15
CA LEU A 316 33.14 -6.89 19.44
C LEU A 316 33.61 -8.34 19.66
N LEU A 317 33.59 -9.17 18.61
CA LEU A 317 34.10 -10.54 18.68
C LEU A 317 35.61 -10.59 18.91
N GLU A 318 36.38 -9.70 18.29
CA GLU A 318 37.83 -9.64 18.48
C GLU A 318 38.24 -9.00 19.82
N GLU A 319 37.40 -8.14 20.39
CA GLU A 319 37.57 -7.58 21.74
C GLU A 319 37.21 -8.56 22.87
N SER A 320 36.60 -9.70 22.55
CA SER A 320 36.17 -10.74 23.49
C SER A 320 37.11 -11.95 23.44
N PRO A 321 38.32 -11.87 24.04
CA PRO A 321 39.29 -12.96 23.99
C PRO A 321 38.68 -14.25 24.56
N ASP A 322 39.07 -15.39 24.01
CA ASP A 322 38.58 -16.74 24.34
C ASP A 322 37.16 -17.08 23.87
N THR A 323 36.45 -16.17 23.18
CA THR A 323 35.16 -16.48 22.55
C THR A 323 35.39 -17.15 21.19
N ASN A 324 34.76 -18.31 20.94
CA ASN A 324 34.78 -18.94 19.62
C ASN A 324 33.59 -18.45 18.77
N GLY A 325 33.80 -17.39 17.99
CA GLY A 325 32.79 -16.78 17.12
C GLY A 325 32.89 -17.19 15.65
N PHE A 326 31.76 -17.15 14.95
CA PHE A 326 31.65 -17.25 13.50
C PHE A 326 30.96 -16.02 12.90
N MET A 327 31.48 -15.52 11.77
CA MET A 327 30.83 -14.45 10.99
C MET A 327 31.12 -14.59 9.49
N CYS A 328 30.10 -14.40 8.66
CA CYS A 328 30.24 -14.26 7.21
C CYS A 328 30.32 -12.78 6.83
N ILE A 329 31.24 -12.41 5.93
CA ILE A 329 31.48 -11.04 5.48
C ILE A 329 31.69 -11.06 3.96
N CYS A 330 30.89 -10.28 3.23
CA CYS A 330 31.10 -10.07 1.79
C CYS A 330 32.29 -9.12 1.59
N ASP A 331 33.41 -9.65 1.11
CA ASP A 331 34.63 -8.88 0.88
C ASP A 331 35.44 -9.46 -0.30
N PRO A 332 35.06 -9.12 -1.55
CA PRO A 332 35.69 -9.66 -2.76
C PRO A 332 37.19 -9.35 -2.84
N GLU A 333 37.60 -8.18 -2.35
CA GLU A 333 39.01 -7.78 -2.32
C GLU A 333 39.84 -8.65 -1.36
N ALA A 334 39.27 -8.99 -0.20
CA ALA A 334 39.92 -9.85 0.77
C ALA A 334 40.04 -11.30 0.26
N VAL A 335 39.00 -11.82 -0.40
CA VAL A 335 39.03 -13.12 -1.08
C VAL A 335 40.14 -13.16 -2.13
N ALA A 336 40.21 -12.14 -3.01
CA ALA A 336 41.26 -12.06 -4.03
C ALA A 336 42.67 -12.02 -3.42
N THR A 337 42.86 -11.23 -2.37
CA THR A 337 44.16 -11.11 -1.67
C THR A 337 44.62 -12.46 -1.10
N ILE A 338 43.71 -13.23 -0.48
CA ILE A 338 44.01 -14.55 0.08
C ILE A 338 44.33 -15.56 -1.02
N ARG A 339 43.52 -15.60 -2.09
CA ARG A 339 43.70 -16.50 -3.24
C ARG A 339 45.09 -16.35 -3.83
N ASP A 340 45.57 -15.11 -3.96
CA ASP A 340 46.86 -14.80 -4.56
C ASP A 340 48.04 -15.00 -3.57
N SER A 341 47.78 -15.34 -2.30
CA SER A 341 48.77 -15.54 -1.24
C SER A 341 48.50 -16.77 -0.33
N PRO A 342 48.48 -18.02 -0.86
CA PRO A 342 48.06 -19.23 -0.13
C PRO A 342 49.13 -19.80 0.84
N GLY A 343 49.74 -18.95 1.68
CA GLY A 343 50.75 -19.37 2.66
C GLY A 343 50.15 -20.09 3.88
N SER A 344 50.92 -20.98 4.52
CA SER A 344 50.50 -21.71 5.74
C SER A 344 50.54 -20.89 7.04
N GLY A 345 51.04 -19.65 6.96
CA GLY A 345 51.18 -18.72 8.09
C GLY A 345 50.00 -17.74 8.22
N PHE A 346 50.18 -16.71 9.05
CA PHE A 346 49.24 -15.61 9.14
C PHE A 346 49.47 -14.62 8.00
N ILE A 347 48.38 -14.21 7.33
CA ILE A 347 48.31 -13.22 6.26
C ILE A 347 47.73 -11.94 6.86
N SER A 348 48.36 -10.81 6.61
CA SER A 348 47.81 -9.51 6.98
C SER A 348 46.71 -9.12 5.98
N LEU A 349 45.51 -8.84 6.47
CA LEU A 349 44.33 -8.59 5.66
C LEU A 349 43.57 -7.37 6.21
N THR A 350 42.88 -6.66 5.31
CA THR A 350 41.89 -5.65 5.70
C THR A 350 40.52 -6.22 5.36
N VAL A 351 39.65 -6.35 6.35
CA VAL A 351 38.36 -7.07 6.25
C VAL A 351 37.19 -6.14 6.53
N GLY A 352 36.19 -6.17 5.66
CA GLY A 352 34.88 -5.51 5.82
C GLY A 352 34.93 -3.98 5.86
N GLY A 353 33.77 -3.33 5.96
CA GLY A 353 33.61 -1.88 6.10
C GLY A 353 34.17 -1.07 4.94
N LYS A 354 34.22 -1.64 3.75
CA LYS A 354 34.82 -1.03 2.54
C LYS A 354 33.79 -0.37 1.65
N THR A 355 32.52 -0.76 1.79
CA THR A 355 31.45 -0.31 0.91
C THR A 355 31.07 1.15 1.14
N ASP A 356 30.96 1.56 2.41
CA ASP A 356 30.61 2.93 2.80
C ASP A 356 31.14 3.27 4.20
N ARG A 357 30.61 4.35 4.80
CA ARG A 357 30.98 4.82 6.15
C ARG A 357 29.94 4.45 7.23
N LEU A 358 28.87 3.76 6.85
CA LEU A 358 27.73 3.42 7.69
C LEU A 358 27.89 2.03 8.32
N HIS A 359 28.65 1.12 7.70
CA HIS A 359 28.82 -0.28 8.12
C HIS A 359 30.11 -0.54 8.91
N GLY A 360 30.65 0.47 9.59
CA GLY A 360 31.86 0.34 10.40
C GLY A 360 33.14 0.58 9.59
N LYS A 361 34.29 0.46 10.27
CA LYS A 361 35.61 0.75 9.68
C LYS A 361 36.31 -0.53 9.22
N PRO A 362 37.07 -0.50 8.11
CA PRO A 362 37.86 -1.64 7.71
C PRO A 362 38.82 -2.12 8.79
N GLN A 363 38.75 -3.42 9.10
CA GLN A 363 39.51 -4.01 10.19
C GLN A 363 40.80 -4.63 9.67
N LYS A 364 41.95 -4.11 10.13
CA LYS A 364 43.26 -4.68 9.82
C LYS A 364 43.57 -5.80 10.79
N MET A 365 43.73 -7.02 10.28
CA MET A 365 43.96 -8.20 11.11
C MET A 365 44.87 -9.22 10.46
N ALA A 366 45.43 -10.10 11.28
CA ALA A 366 46.20 -11.26 10.84
C ALA A 366 45.29 -12.49 10.84
N VAL A 367 45.17 -13.16 9.69
CA VAL A 367 44.31 -14.34 9.51
C VAL A 367 45.09 -15.52 8.98
N LYS A 368 44.68 -16.74 9.33
CA LYS A 368 45.21 -17.98 8.78
C LYS A 368 44.17 -18.62 7.87
N LEU A 369 44.56 -18.95 6.64
CA LEU A 369 43.68 -19.66 5.70
C LEU A 369 43.39 -21.08 6.19
N LEU A 370 42.11 -21.44 6.27
CA LEU A 370 41.64 -22.80 6.57
C LEU A 370 41.24 -23.53 5.28
N GLY A 371 40.61 -22.84 4.32
CA GLY A 371 40.24 -23.41 3.03
C GLY A 371 39.70 -22.38 2.05
N MET A 372 39.80 -22.69 0.76
CA MET A 372 39.15 -21.97 -0.33
C MET A 372 38.08 -22.87 -0.95
N VAL A 373 36.91 -22.32 -1.24
CA VAL A 373 35.77 -23.03 -1.84
C VAL A 373 35.12 -22.18 -2.94
N ASP A 374 34.33 -22.80 -3.82
CA ASP A 374 33.64 -22.13 -4.93
C ASP A 374 32.34 -21.41 -4.51
N GLY A 375 31.93 -21.59 -3.24
CA GLY A 375 30.77 -20.96 -2.64
C GLY A 375 29.43 -21.51 -3.12
N LYS A 376 29.40 -22.62 -3.87
CA LYS A 376 28.16 -23.22 -4.37
C LYS A 376 27.62 -24.26 -3.39
N PHE A 377 26.33 -24.17 -3.08
CA PHE A 377 25.65 -25.16 -2.23
C PHE A 377 24.17 -25.27 -2.60
N SER A 378 23.47 -26.25 -2.01
CA SER A 378 22.03 -26.43 -2.23
C SER A 378 21.30 -26.75 -0.93
N GLU A 379 20.06 -26.27 -0.84
CA GLU A 379 19.17 -26.45 0.32
C GLU A 379 18.04 -27.41 -0.04
N LYS A 380 17.79 -28.39 0.84
CA LYS A 380 16.77 -29.43 0.61
C LYS A 380 15.50 -29.18 1.40
N GLU A 381 15.58 -28.32 2.41
CA GLU A 381 14.47 -27.94 3.26
C GLU A 381 13.85 -26.61 2.81
N PRO A 382 12.56 -26.37 3.05
CA PRO A 382 11.97 -25.04 2.86
C PRO A 382 12.68 -24.00 3.73
N ARG A 383 13.27 -22.99 3.10
CA ARG A 383 13.88 -21.82 3.76
C ARG A 383 13.23 -20.53 3.26
N HIS A 384 13.60 -19.43 3.91
CA HIS A 384 13.25 -18.09 3.47
C HIS A 384 13.63 -17.92 1.99
N GLY A 385 12.71 -17.46 1.15
CA GLY A 385 12.96 -17.28 -0.28
C GLY A 385 12.66 -18.52 -1.13
N GLY A 386 12.50 -19.72 -0.54
CA GLY A 386 12.15 -20.95 -1.28
C GLY A 386 13.18 -21.44 -2.32
N GLN A 387 14.32 -20.74 -2.43
CA GLN A 387 15.41 -21.04 -3.36
C GLN A 387 16.16 -22.31 -2.94
N VAL A 388 16.62 -23.06 -3.94
CA VAL A 388 17.30 -24.35 -3.75
C VAL A 388 18.79 -24.24 -4.00
N HIS A 389 19.19 -23.50 -5.03
CA HIS A 389 20.59 -23.40 -5.46
C HIS A 389 21.18 -22.03 -5.13
N PHE A 390 22.36 -21.99 -4.50
CA PHE A 390 23.00 -20.76 -4.04
C PHE A 390 24.44 -20.65 -4.50
N THR A 391 24.92 -19.41 -4.63
CA THR A 391 26.33 -19.09 -4.88
C THR A 391 26.78 -17.90 -4.03
N MET A 392 27.90 -18.06 -3.33
CA MET A 392 28.61 -16.98 -2.63
C MET A 392 29.82 -16.46 -3.43
N GLY A 393 30.02 -16.98 -4.64
CA GLY A 393 31.26 -16.83 -5.39
C GLY A 393 32.46 -17.48 -4.69
N GLU A 394 33.66 -17.20 -5.20
CA GLU A 394 34.91 -17.60 -4.53
C GLU A 394 34.85 -17.18 -3.05
N THR A 395 35.13 -18.14 -2.17
CA THR A 395 34.95 -17.97 -0.73
C THR A 395 36.19 -18.47 0.01
N ALA A 396 36.69 -17.65 0.94
CA ALA A 396 37.83 -17.97 1.80
C ALA A 396 37.35 -18.18 3.24
N ILE A 397 37.67 -19.32 3.83
CA ILE A 397 37.42 -19.62 5.24
C ILE A 397 38.72 -19.38 5.99
N VAL A 398 38.72 -18.45 6.93
CA VAL A 398 39.93 -18.04 7.66
C VAL A 398 39.71 -18.03 9.17
N LYS A 399 40.81 -18.18 9.91
CA LYS A 399 40.84 -18.04 11.37
C LYS A 399 41.61 -16.78 11.78
N THR A 400 40.99 -15.92 12.57
CA THR A 400 41.66 -14.72 13.10
C THR A 400 42.68 -15.12 14.18
N ARG A 401 43.60 -14.21 14.51
CA ARG A 401 44.52 -14.41 15.63
C ARG A 401 43.79 -14.48 16.98
N GLY A 402 42.65 -13.80 17.12
CA GLY A 402 41.77 -13.89 18.28
C GLY A 402 41.07 -15.25 18.42
N GLY A 403 41.06 -16.06 17.37
CA GLY A 403 40.51 -17.42 17.39
C GLY A 403 39.13 -17.54 16.73
N ASN A 404 38.54 -16.43 16.27
CA ASN A 404 37.27 -16.42 15.54
C ASN A 404 37.43 -16.95 14.12
N THR A 405 36.34 -17.48 13.56
CA THR A 405 36.29 -17.99 12.18
C THR A 405 35.51 -17.03 11.30
N LEU A 406 36.12 -16.58 10.21
CA LEU A 406 35.46 -15.73 9.21
C LEU A 406 35.28 -16.48 7.91
N MET A 407 34.09 -16.34 7.31
CA MET A 407 33.81 -16.74 5.94
C MET A 407 33.76 -15.48 5.08
N LEU A 408 34.75 -15.30 4.22
CA LEU A 408 34.88 -14.15 3.33
C LEU A 408 34.35 -14.55 1.95
N THR A 409 33.35 -13.85 1.43
CA THR A 409 32.68 -14.17 0.16
C THR A 409 32.92 -13.09 -0.89
N SER A 410 32.88 -13.46 -2.16
CA SER A 410 33.01 -12.51 -3.29
C SER A 410 31.66 -12.08 -3.86
N LEU A 411 30.58 -12.79 -3.55
CA LEU A 411 29.21 -12.35 -3.78
C LEU A 411 28.49 -12.18 -2.45
N ARG A 412 27.52 -11.26 -2.47
CA ARG A 412 26.58 -11.09 -1.37
C ARG A 412 25.61 -12.27 -1.35
N THR A 413 25.33 -12.78 -0.16
CA THR A 413 24.36 -13.87 0.01
C THR A 413 23.62 -13.69 1.32
N VAL A 414 22.30 -13.79 1.26
CA VAL A 414 21.44 -13.72 2.45
C VAL A 414 21.65 -15.01 3.27
N PRO A 415 21.88 -14.93 4.60
CA PRO A 415 22.17 -16.10 5.42
C PRO A 415 20.89 -16.82 5.86
N PHE A 416 20.08 -17.26 4.91
CA PHE A 416 18.83 -18.01 5.15
C PHE A 416 18.97 -19.53 5.14
N SER A 417 20.17 -20.08 4.92
CA SER A 417 20.43 -21.53 4.92
C SER A 417 21.69 -21.86 5.71
N LEU A 418 21.61 -22.86 6.58
CA LEU A 418 22.77 -23.39 7.31
C LEU A 418 23.72 -24.16 6.39
N GLN A 419 23.30 -24.55 5.18
CA GLN A 419 24.18 -25.17 4.18
C GLN A 419 25.33 -24.24 3.80
N GLN A 420 25.18 -22.93 3.98
CA GLN A 420 26.28 -21.97 3.91
C GLN A 420 27.50 -22.39 4.75
N LEU A 421 27.29 -23.07 5.89
CA LEU A 421 28.36 -23.55 6.76
C LEU A 421 28.61 -25.05 6.57
N VAL A 422 27.55 -25.86 6.72
CA VAL A 422 27.71 -27.32 6.83
C VAL A 422 28.16 -27.96 5.51
N HIS A 423 27.81 -27.39 4.35
CA HIS A 423 28.24 -27.88 3.05
C HIS A 423 29.78 -27.85 2.92
N PHE A 424 30.41 -26.85 3.53
CA PHE A 424 31.86 -26.65 3.52
C PHE A 424 32.53 -27.20 4.79
N GLY A 425 31.87 -28.09 5.53
CA GLY A 425 32.43 -28.79 6.68
C GLY A 425 32.57 -27.94 7.95
N ILE A 426 31.90 -26.80 8.02
CA ILE A 426 31.84 -25.96 9.22
C ILE A 426 30.64 -26.41 10.07
N ASP A 427 30.90 -27.02 11.22
CA ASP A 427 29.85 -27.36 12.20
C ASP A 427 29.41 -26.11 12.99
N PRO A 428 28.16 -25.64 12.89
CA PRO A 428 27.67 -24.50 13.65
C PRO A 428 27.72 -24.71 15.18
N ALA A 429 27.61 -25.96 15.65
CA ALA A 429 27.54 -26.28 17.08
C ALA A 429 28.87 -26.06 17.81
N GLN A 430 29.98 -25.91 17.08
CA GLN A 430 31.29 -25.65 17.67
C GLN A 430 31.45 -24.19 18.14
N PHE A 431 30.61 -23.27 17.66
CA PHE A 431 30.72 -21.86 17.97
C PHE A 431 29.89 -21.48 19.19
N GLU A 432 30.43 -20.57 19.99
CA GLU A 432 29.72 -19.97 21.09
C GLU A 432 28.81 -18.83 20.62
N ILE A 433 29.23 -18.15 19.54
CA ILE A 433 28.50 -17.04 18.92
C ILE A 433 28.50 -17.23 17.40
N LEU A 434 27.32 -17.12 16.79
CA LEU A 434 27.17 -16.99 15.35
C LEU A 434 26.60 -15.61 15.04
N VAL A 435 27.21 -14.91 14.08
CA VAL A 435 26.69 -13.64 13.55
C VAL A 435 26.08 -13.90 12.19
N ALA A 436 24.82 -13.51 12.02
CA ALA A 436 24.15 -13.52 10.72
C ALA A 436 23.65 -12.12 10.36
N LYS A 437 23.85 -11.76 9.09
CA LYS A 437 23.45 -10.50 8.46
C LYS A 437 21.96 -10.52 8.16
N GLY A 438 21.13 -9.93 9.02
CA GLY A 438 19.68 -9.92 8.81
C GLY A 438 18.83 -9.73 10.06
N VAL A 439 17.50 -9.85 9.91
CA VAL A 439 16.52 -9.57 10.98
C VAL A 439 15.61 -10.76 11.29
N GLN A 440 14.91 -11.28 10.27
CA GLN A 440 14.01 -12.42 10.41
C GLN A 440 14.48 -13.60 9.56
N ALA A 441 14.83 -13.36 8.29
CA ALA A 441 15.25 -14.40 7.34
C ALA A 441 16.24 -15.44 7.91
N PRO A 442 17.29 -15.05 8.67
CA PRO A 442 18.26 -16.03 9.19
C PRO A 442 17.68 -16.97 10.24
N LEU A 443 16.59 -16.60 10.92
CA LEU A 443 15.94 -17.46 11.92
C LEU A 443 15.46 -18.77 11.33
N ALA A 444 15.03 -18.76 10.07
CA ALA A 444 14.54 -19.94 9.38
C ALA A 444 15.57 -21.08 9.34
N ALA A 445 16.87 -20.76 9.41
CA ALA A 445 17.94 -21.75 9.43
C ALA A 445 18.72 -21.78 10.75
N TYR A 446 19.18 -20.62 11.24
CA TYR A 446 20.13 -20.55 12.35
C TYR A 446 19.48 -20.78 13.72
N GLN A 447 18.17 -20.54 13.86
CA GLN A 447 17.50 -20.73 15.15
C GLN A 447 17.56 -22.19 15.63
N ALA A 448 17.59 -23.16 14.72
CA ALA A 448 17.63 -24.58 15.06
C ALA A 448 18.93 -25.01 15.77
N VAL A 449 20.02 -24.25 15.62
CA VAL A 449 21.34 -24.56 16.19
C VAL A 449 21.75 -23.61 17.32
N CYS A 450 20.91 -22.63 17.66
CA CYS A 450 21.19 -21.61 18.67
C CYS A 450 20.18 -21.67 19.82
N LYS A 451 20.64 -21.49 21.06
CA LYS A 451 19.80 -21.48 22.27
C LYS A 451 19.23 -20.10 22.60
N SER A 452 19.84 -19.06 22.07
CA SER A 452 19.42 -17.67 22.29
C SER A 452 19.63 -16.87 21.02
N VAL A 453 18.81 -15.84 20.82
CA VAL A 453 18.86 -14.93 19.67
C VAL A 453 18.80 -13.50 20.20
N ILE A 454 19.70 -12.65 19.72
CA ILE A 454 19.66 -11.20 19.96
C ILE A 454 19.67 -10.48 18.62
N ARG A 455 18.64 -9.68 18.37
CA ARG A 455 18.56 -8.74 17.25
C ARG A 455 19.26 -7.44 17.63
N VAL A 456 20.40 -7.14 17.01
CA VAL A 456 21.24 -6.00 17.35
C VAL A 456 20.96 -4.85 16.38
N ASN A 457 20.59 -3.70 16.93
CA ASN A 457 20.39 -2.46 16.17
C ASN A 457 21.73 -1.81 15.84
N THR A 458 22.52 -2.49 15.04
CA THR A 458 23.77 -1.98 14.46
C THR A 458 23.48 -0.80 13.52
N PRO A 459 24.39 0.19 13.43
CA PRO A 459 24.33 1.21 12.39
C PRO A 459 24.46 0.59 10.99
N GLY A 460 23.86 1.23 9.99
CA GLY A 460 23.93 0.83 8.60
C GLY A 460 22.65 1.17 7.83
N VAL A 461 22.63 0.88 6.52
CA VAL A 461 21.52 1.25 5.63
C VAL A 461 20.23 0.45 5.88
N THR A 462 20.29 -0.58 6.72
CA THR A 462 19.11 -1.35 7.13
C THR A 462 18.89 -1.31 8.64
N CYS A 463 19.40 -0.29 9.35
CA CYS A 463 19.19 -0.19 10.79
C CYS A 463 17.69 -0.24 11.15
N ALA A 464 17.36 -0.85 12.29
CA ALA A 464 15.96 -1.07 12.65
C ALA A 464 15.24 0.23 13.04
N ASP A 465 15.99 1.26 13.44
CA ASP A 465 15.43 2.56 13.76
C ASP A 465 15.22 3.42 12.52
N MET A 466 14.00 3.35 11.99
CA MET A 466 13.57 4.16 10.85
C MET A 466 13.87 5.66 11.03
N ARG A 467 13.90 6.19 12.25
CA ARG A 467 14.15 7.63 12.50
C ARG A 467 15.59 8.05 12.20
N GLN A 468 16.49 7.11 11.93
CA GLN A 468 17.87 7.41 11.52
C GLN A 468 17.98 7.71 10.03
N PHE A 469 16.94 7.44 9.24
CA PHE A 469 16.92 7.77 7.82
C PHE A 469 16.24 9.12 7.56
N GLU A 470 16.67 9.79 6.48
CA GLU A 470 16.05 11.01 5.98
C GLU A 470 15.06 10.66 4.87
N TYR A 471 13.77 10.62 5.21
CA TYR A 471 12.69 10.43 4.22
C TYR A 471 12.22 11.75 3.64
N ARG A 472 11.99 11.78 2.33
CA ARG A 472 11.54 12.94 1.56
C ARG A 472 10.23 12.68 0.80
N ASN A 473 9.95 11.43 0.43
CA ASN A 473 8.85 11.11 -0.49
C ASN A 473 7.68 10.36 0.18
N ARG A 474 7.88 9.75 1.34
CA ARG A 474 6.82 9.00 2.04
C ARG A 474 5.56 9.83 2.30
N ARG A 475 4.42 9.14 2.47
CA ARG A 475 3.18 9.76 2.95
C ARG A 475 3.31 10.31 4.37
N HIS A 476 2.54 11.35 4.66
CA HIS A 476 2.43 11.97 5.97
C HIS A 476 0.95 12.13 6.39
N PRO A 477 0.61 11.87 7.66
CA PRO A 477 1.44 11.33 8.71
C PRO A 477 1.63 9.80 8.57
N LEU A 478 2.79 9.28 9.01
CA LEU A 478 3.10 7.86 9.07
C LEU A 478 3.80 7.49 10.39
N PHE A 479 3.14 6.74 11.26
CA PHE A 479 3.78 6.21 12.48
C PHE A 479 4.84 5.15 12.12
N PRO A 480 5.99 5.06 12.81
CA PRO A 480 6.42 5.81 14.00
C PRO A 480 7.20 7.10 13.70
N LEU A 481 7.29 7.51 12.42
CA LEU A 481 8.02 8.71 12.02
C LEU A 481 7.26 9.99 12.37
N ASP A 482 5.93 9.95 12.28
CA ASP A 482 5.03 11.00 12.72
C ASP A 482 4.14 10.54 13.87
N VAL A 483 3.63 11.52 14.64
CA VAL A 483 2.59 11.27 15.64
C VAL A 483 1.25 11.13 14.90
N LEU A 484 0.59 9.99 15.09
CA LEU A 484 -0.80 9.84 14.65
C LEU A 484 -1.72 10.50 15.68
N SER A 485 -2.44 11.52 15.23
CA SER A 485 -3.62 12.03 15.92
C SER A 485 -4.81 11.17 15.49
N PHE A 486 -5.28 10.31 16.38
CA PHE A 486 -6.54 9.61 16.16
C PHE A 486 -7.69 10.50 16.62
N PRO A 487 -8.64 10.85 15.75
CA PRO A 487 -9.96 11.24 16.21
C PRO A 487 -10.51 10.19 17.18
N LYS A 488 -11.35 10.61 18.13
CA LYS A 488 -11.96 9.64 19.06
C LYS A 488 -12.76 8.65 18.19
N GLY A 489 -12.39 7.37 18.24
CA GLY A 489 -12.98 6.32 17.39
C GLY A 489 -14.49 6.12 17.61
N ARG A 490 -15.08 5.18 16.86
CA ARG A 490 -16.50 4.80 16.96
C ARG A 490 -16.97 4.72 18.43
N GLY A 491 -18.02 5.45 18.76
CA GLY A 491 -18.52 5.68 20.12
C GLY A 491 -18.13 7.04 20.70
N ALA A 492 -17.42 7.87 19.93
CA ALA A 492 -17.18 9.27 20.27
C ALA A 492 -18.46 10.09 20.08
N GLY A 493 -18.96 10.62 21.20
CA GLY A 493 -20.00 11.64 21.14
C GLY A 493 -19.57 12.80 20.25
N LEU A 494 -20.55 13.37 19.54
CA LEU A 494 -20.38 14.61 18.78
C LEU A 494 -19.77 15.70 19.69
N PRO A 495 -18.79 16.48 19.22
CA PRO A 495 -18.27 17.60 20.00
C PRO A 495 -19.39 18.60 20.28
N GLU A 496 -19.34 19.23 21.45
CA GLU A 496 -20.29 20.27 21.83
C GLU A 496 -20.20 21.45 20.84
N PRO A 497 -21.32 21.90 20.23
CA PRO A 497 -21.28 22.97 19.22
C PRO A 497 -20.57 24.24 19.66
N ALA A 498 -20.66 24.62 20.93
CA ALA A 498 -20.01 25.82 21.47
C ALA A 498 -18.47 25.72 21.52
N GLN A 499 -17.90 24.51 21.41
CA GLN A 499 -16.45 24.28 21.44
C GLN A 499 -15.83 24.32 20.05
N LEU A 500 -16.62 24.12 19.00
CA LEU A 500 -16.13 24.17 17.63
C LEU A 500 -16.19 25.60 17.12
N LYS A 501 -15.07 26.05 16.53
CA LYS A 501 -15.01 27.33 15.82
C LYS A 501 -14.59 27.05 14.39
N PRO A 502 -15.32 27.57 13.39
CA PRO A 502 -14.91 27.46 12.00
C PRO A 502 -13.60 28.19 11.77
N GLU A 503 -12.66 27.52 11.11
CA GLU A 503 -11.41 28.08 10.64
C GLU A 503 -11.57 28.46 9.17
N LEU A 504 -11.34 29.73 8.83
CA LEU A 504 -11.31 30.17 7.45
C LEU A 504 -9.97 29.80 6.83
N LEU A 505 -10.02 28.99 5.77
CA LEU A 505 -8.81 28.56 5.04
C LEU A 505 -8.51 29.49 3.86
N HIS A 506 -9.54 29.87 3.11
CA HIS A 506 -9.39 30.72 1.94
C HIS A 506 -10.67 31.48 1.59
N ASN A 507 -10.52 32.69 1.04
CA ASN A 507 -11.60 33.44 0.41
C ASN A 507 -11.39 33.44 -1.11
N TRP A 508 -12.48 33.41 -1.86
CA TRP A 508 -12.46 33.36 -3.32
C TRP A 508 -13.43 34.37 -3.92
N GLU A 509 -13.20 34.75 -5.19
CA GLU A 509 -14.02 35.74 -5.88
C GLU A 509 -15.45 35.25 -6.12
N TYR A 510 -15.61 33.98 -6.47
CA TYR A 510 -16.90 33.37 -6.79
C TYR A 510 -17.34 32.36 -5.73
N TYR A 511 -18.65 32.14 -5.65
CA TYR A 511 -19.30 31.16 -4.76
C TYR A 511 -18.73 29.76 -4.96
N THR A 512 -18.36 29.09 -3.87
CA THR A 512 -17.66 27.79 -3.94
C THR A 512 -18.57 26.61 -3.64
N GLU A 513 -18.27 25.46 -4.24
CA GLU A 513 -19.10 24.25 -4.23
C GLU A 513 -18.26 22.96 -4.27
N GLY A 514 -18.92 21.83 -4.06
CA GLY A 514 -18.42 20.48 -4.37
C GLY A 514 -17.01 20.14 -3.86
N PRO A 515 -16.70 20.26 -2.55
CA PRO A 515 -15.42 19.89 -2.01
C PRO A 515 -15.23 18.37 -2.03
N VAL A 516 -14.06 17.89 -2.44
CA VAL A 516 -13.65 16.49 -2.40
C VAL A 516 -12.18 16.36 -2.02
N VAL A 517 -11.84 15.29 -1.31
CA VAL A 517 -10.47 15.01 -0.84
C VAL A 517 -9.75 14.04 -1.79
N GLY A 518 -8.55 14.42 -2.22
CA GLY A 518 -7.64 13.57 -3.01
C GLY A 518 -6.74 12.68 -2.14
N SER A 519 -6.07 11.72 -2.77
CA SER A 519 -5.20 10.72 -2.11
C SER A 519 -4.01 11.30 -1.33
N GLU A 520 -3.58 12.51 -1.67
CA GLU A 520 -2.48 13.22 -0.99
C GLU A 520 -2.95 14.17 0.12
N GLY A 521 -4.25 14.17 0.46
CA GLY A 521 -4.85 15.10 1.42
C GLY A 521 -5.13 16.49 0.86
N SER A 522 -4.89 16.71 -0.43
CA SER A 522 -5.34 17.92 -1.14
C SER A 522 -6.86 17.97 -1.25
N VAL A 523 -7.45 19.15 -1.18
CA VAL A 523 -8.91 19.34 -1.32
C VAL A 523 -9.22 20.07 -2.61
N TYR A 524 -10.05 19.46 -3.46
CA TYR A 524 -10.55 20.09 -4.67
C TYR A 524 -11.94 20.63 -4.44
N PHE A 525 -12.27 21.76 -5.04
CA PHE A 525 -13.60 22.39 -4.97
C PHE A 525 -13.84 23.22 -6.22
N THR A 526 -15.07 23.64 -6.46
CA THR A 526 -15.45 24.40 -7.66
C THR A 526 -15.89 25.81 -7.30
N ASP A 527 -15.91 26.72 -8.27
CA ASP A 527 -16.34 28.11 -8.04
C ASP A 527 -17.52 28.57 -8.93
N LEU A 528 -18.32 27.59 -9.41
CA LEU A 528 -19.56 27.78 -10.15
C LEU A 528 -19.45 28.76 -11.33
N LEU A 529 -19.74 30.04 -11.12
CA LEU A 529 -19.71 31.08 -12.16
C LEU A 529 -18.30 31.55 -12.51
N GLY A 530 -17.30 31.29 -11.65
CA GLY A 530 -15.90 31.48 -11.99
C GLY A 530 -15.42 30.49 -13.05
N LYS A 531 -16.12 29.35 -13.20
CA LYS A 531 -15.86 28.29 -14.19
C LYS A 531 -14.61 27.47 -13.93
N HIS A 532 -14.13 27.42 -12.70
CA HIS A 532 -12.93 26.70 -12.33
C HIS A 532 -13.23 25.54 -11.40
N ILE A 533 -12.37 24.54 -11.50
CA ILE A 533 -12.11 23.54 -10.47
C ILE A 533 -10.75 23.92 -9.87
N LEU A 534 -10.73 24.07 -8.56
CA LEU A 534 -9.64 24.60 -7.77
C LEU A 534 -9.06 23.50 -6.88
N LYS A 535 -7.78 23.60 -6.53
CA LYS A 535 -7.07 22.70 -5.60
C LYS A 535 -6.50 23.50 -4.45
N TYR A 536 -6.88 23.17 -3.23
CA TYR A 536 -6.24 23.61 -1.99
C TYR A 536 -5.18 22.59 -1.57
N GLU A 537 -3.95 23.06 -1.38
CA GLU A 537 -2.84 22.26 -0.89
C GLU A 537 -1.80 23.16 -0.20
N LYS A 538 -1.23 22.68 0.91
CA LYS A 538 -0.14 23.36 1.66
C LYS A 538 -0.42 24.84 1.95
N GLY A 539 -1.68 25.18 2.28
CA GLY A 539 -2.07 26.55 2.63
C GLY A 539 -2.41 27.46 1.44
N SER A 540 -2.42 26.94 0.22
CA SER A 540 -2.63 27.72 -1.00
C SER A 540 -3.71 27.13 -1.90
N VAL A 541 -4.44 28.00 -2.62
CA VAL A 541 -5.39 27.60 -3.65
C VAL A 541 -4.77 27.83 -5.02
N SER A 542 -4.91 26.85 -5.91
CA SER A 542 -4.47 26.89 -7.29
C SER A 542 -5.59 26.48 -8.23
N HIS A 543 -5.52 26.92 -9.48
CA HIS A 543 -6.38 26.44 -10.55
C HIS A 543 -5.95 25.03 -10.96
N TRP A 544 -6.92 24.12 -11.10
CA TRP A 544 -6.68 22.73 -11.51
C TRP A 544 -7.27 22.43 -12.90
N ALA A 545 -8.52 22.84 -13.16
CA ALA A 545 -9.15 22.64 -14.46
C ALA A 545 -10.27 23.66 -14.73
N ASP A 546 -10.66 23.78 -16.00
CA ASP A 546 -11.77 24.62 -16.45
C ASP A 546 -13.06 23.81 -16.63
N GLY A 547 -14.20 24.41 -16.28
CA GLY A 547 -15.56 23.94 -16.55
C GLY A 547 -16.42 25.01 -17.23
N ASN A 548 -17.74 24.83 -17.29
CA ASN A 548 -18.67 25.88 -17.74
C ASN A 548 -19.42 26.52 -16.57
N ARG A 549 -20.04 25.70 -15.72
CA ARG A 549 -20.52 26.03 -14.37
C ARG A 549 -20.37 24.77 -13.49
N PRO A 550 -19.11 24.41 -13.15
CA PRO A 550 -18.82 23.21 -12.38
C PRO A 550 -19.41 23.33 -10.97
N ASN A 551 -19.94 22.23 -10.45
CA ASN A 551 -20.71 22.20 -9.22
C ASN A 551 -20.18 21.07 -8.31
N GLY A 552 -21.02 20.17 -7.82
CA GLY A 552 -20.60 18.95 -7.12
C GLY A 552 -19.70 18.05 -7.99
N GLN A 553 -18.76 17.36 -7.34
CA GLN A 553 -17.81 16.47 -8.00
C GLN A 553 -17.48 15.24 -7.14
N ALA A 554 -16.87 14.24 -7.77
CA ALA A 554 -16.34 13.05 -7.12
C ALA A 554 -15.04 12.57 -7.79
N ILE A 555 -14.16 11.94 -7.02
CA ILE A 555 -12.88 11.40 -7.48
C ILE A 555 -13.00 9.90 -7.74
N LEU A 556 -12.52 9.44 -8.89
CA LEU A 556 -12.47 8.04 -9.30
C LEU A 556 -11.20 7.35 -8.74
N PRO A 557 -11.17 6.00 -8.62
CA PRO A 557 -10.02 5.25 -8.09
C PRO A 557 -8.65 5.51 -8.76
N GLY A 558 -8.62 6.06 -9.98
CA GLY A 558 -7.40 6.47 -10.69
C GLY A 558 -7.08 7.96 -10.61
N GLY A 559 -7.69 8.70 -9.67
CA GLY A 559 -7.49 10.15 -9.48
C GLY A 559 -8.24 11.06 -10.45
N GLY A 560 -8.93 10.52 -11.48
CA GLY A 560 -9.76 11.32 -12.38
C GLY A 560 -11.05 11.81 -11.73
N HIS A 561 -11.59 12.94 -12.15
CA HIS A 561 -12.80 13.54 -11.56
C HIS A 561 -14.04 13.32 -12.43
N LEU A 562 -15.20 13.15 -11.80
CA LEU A 562 -16.52 13.39 -12.38
C LEU A 562 -17.08 14.67 -11.78
N VAL A 563 -17.50 15.60 -12.63
CA VAL A 563 -17.98 16.92 -12.21
C VAL A 563 -19.34 17.18 -12.83
N CYS A 564 -20.33 17.49 -12.00
CA CYS A 564 -21.61 18.02 -12.46
C CYS A 564 -21.40 19.43 -13.02
N ASP A 565 -21.60 19.62 -14.32
CA ASP A 565 -21.44 20.91 -14.98
C ASP A 565 -22.79 21.40 -15.50
N SER A 566 -23.45 22.20 -14.65
CA SER A 566 -24.75 22.82 -14.94
C SER A 566 -24.74 23.74 -16.17
N GLY A 567 -23.58 24.30 -16.53
CA GLY A 567 -23.44 25.17 -17.70
C GLY A 567 -23.48 24.37 -19.00
N SER A 568 -23.06 23.11 -18.96
CA SER A 568 -23.13 22.20 -20.10
C SER A 568 -24.39 21.32 -20.11
N GLY A 569 -25.03 21.12 -18.96
CA GLY A 569 -26.13 20.15 -18.81
C GLY A 569 -25.65 18.70 -18.76
N HIS A 570 -24.39 18.45 -18.40
CA HIS A 570 -23.79 17.11 -18.32
C HIS A 570 -22.97 16.92 -17.05
N VAL A 571 -22.78 15.65 -16.67
CA VAL A 571 -21.63 15.23 -15.86
C VAL A 571 -20.44 15.04 -16.79
N VAL A 572 -19.32 15.69 -16.46
CA VAL A 572 -18.11 15.74 -17.28
C VAL A 572 -16.97 15.02 -16.55
N ARG A 573 -16.23 14.20 -17.29
CA ARG A 573 -15.03 13.51 -16.79
C ARG A 573 -13.76 14.29 -17.09
N TYR A 574 -12.86 14.29 -16.11
CA TYR A 574 -11.50 14.82 -16.19
C TYR A 574 -10.51 13.71 -15.82
N ALA A 575 -9.32 13.72 -16.43
CA ALA A 575 -8.20 12.88 -16.00
C ALA A 575 -7.57 13.45 -14.71
N ALA A 576 -6.69 12.66 -14.08
CA ALA A 576 -6.05 13.04 -12.81
C ALA A 576 -5.18 14.31 -12.91
N ASP A 577 -4.68 14.61 -14.11
CA ASP A 577 -3.91 15.82 -14.42
C ASP A 577 -4.78 17.05 -14.73
N GLY A 578 -6.10 16.96 -14.55
CA GLY A 578 -7.03 18.05 -14.85
C GLY A 578 -7.47 18.12 -16.33
N LYS A 579 -6.95 17.25 -17.20
CA LYS A 579 -7.36 17.25 -18.61
C LYS A 579 -8.82 16.83 -18.77
N ARG A 580 -9.63 17.71 -19.36
CA ARG A 580 -11.03 17.43 -19.70
C ARG A 580 -11.14 16.29 -20.73
N ILE A 581 -11.85 15.22 -20.37
CA ILE A 581 -12.11 14.06 -21.24
C ILE A 581 -13.41 14.25 -22.04
N GLY A 582 -14.50 14.64 -21.37
CA GLY A 582 -15.79 14.87 -22.04
C GLY A 582 -16.99 14.51 -21.19
N ALA A 583 -18.19 14.70 -21.74
CA ALA A 583 -19.44 14.34 -21.08
C ALA A 583 -19.58 12.81 -20.94
N VAL A 584 -20.02 12.37 -19.77
CA VAL A 584 -20.26 10.95 -19.46
C VAL A 584 -21.71 10.65 -19.10
N SER A 585 -22.53 11.67 -18.82
CA SER A 585 -23.98 11.51 -18.73
C SER A 585 -24.66 11.77 -20.08
N PRO A 586 -25.72 11.01 -20.44
CA PRO A 586 -26.55 11.33 -21.60
C PRO A 586 -27.20 12.72 -21.49
N GLU A 587 -27.47 13.36 -22.64
CA GLU A 587 -28.25 14.61 -22.69
C GLU A 587 -29.71 14.39 -22.24
N ARG A 588 -30.24 13.20 -22.51
CA ARG A 588 -31.59 12.79 -22.12
C ARG A 588 -31.58 11.44 -21.43
N ILE A 589 -32.31 11.32 -20.33
CA ILE A 589 -32.48 10.09 -19.55
C ILE A 589 -33.98 9.88 -19.37
N ASP A 590 -34.47 8.68 -19.71
CA ASP A 590 -35.90 8.35 -19.74
C ASP A 590 -36.76 9.35 -20.54
N GLY A 591 -36.20 9.89 -21.63
CA GLY A 591 -36.84 10.88 -22.51
C GLY A 591 -36.77 12.33 -22.02
N GLU A 592 -36.38 12.55 -20.76
CA GLU A 592 -36.27 13.88 -20.15
C GLU A 592 -34.88 14.47 -20.34
N ARG A 593 -34.81 15.78 -20.60
CA ARG A 593 -33.52 16.47 -20.76
C ARG A 593 -32.90 16.71 -19.39
N VAL A 594 -31.58 16.53 -19.30
CA VAL A 594 -30.80 16.94 -18.13
C VAL A 594 -30.57 18.45 -18.21
N HIS A 595 -30.96 19.20 -17.17
CA HIS A 595 -30.96 20.67 -17.21
C HIS A 595 -29.84 21.30 -16.40
N CYS A 596 -29.75 20.93 -15.13
CA CYS A 596 -28.88 21.53 -14.14
C CYS A 596 -28.26 20.43 -13.24
N PRO A 597 -27.34 19.59 -13.76
CA PRO A 597 -26.54 18.71 -12.93
C PRO A 597 -25.89 19.49 -11.80
N ASN A 598 -26.08 19.03 -10.56
CA ASN A 598 -25.67 19.78 -9.38
C ASN A 598 -24.75 18.96 -8.48
N ASP A 599 -25.27 18.01 -7.71
CA ASP A 599 -24.47 17.14 -6.84
C ASP A 599 -24.34 15.72 -7.39
N ILE A 600 -23.34 15.00 -6.91
CA ILE A 600 -22.99 13.65 -7.37
C ILE A 600 -22.61 12.75 -6.19
N SER A 601 -22.95 11.47 -6.28
CA SER A 601 -22.50 10.43 -5.34
C SER A 601 -22.13 9.16 -6.11
N LEU A 602 -20.99 8.55 -5.78
CA LEU A 602 -20.46 7.40 -6.52
C LEU A 602 -21.05 6.08 -6.04
N ASP A 603 -21.30 5.20 -7.01
CA ASP A 603 -21.37 3.77 -6.82
C ASP A 603 -20.17 3.18 -7.60
N SER A 604 -18.96 3.22 -7.03
CA SER A 604 -17.73 2.74 -7.69
C SER A 604 -17.83 1.40 -8.43
N GLY A 605 -18.60 0.43 -7.93
CA GLY A 605 -18.85 -0.86 -8.60
C GLY A 605 -19.88 -0.83 -9.75
N LYS A 606 -20.81 0.14 -9.82
CA LYS A 606 -21.88 0.14 -10.83
C LYS A 606 -22.03 1.41 -11.65
N GLY A 607 -21.76 2.58 -11.08
CA GLY A 607 -22.03 3.86 -11.74
C GLY A 607 -21.92 5.06 -10.81
N PHE A 608 -22.78 6.05 -11.06
CA PHE A 608 -22.91 7.22 -10.20
C PHE A 608 -24.34 7.76 -10.22
N TYR A 609 -24.71 8.41 -9.13
CA TYR A 609 -25.97 9.14 -8.99
C TYR A 609 -25.68 10.63 -9.08
N PHE A 610 -26.54 11.40 -9.75
CA PHE A 610 -26.43 12.85 -9.75
C PHE A 610 -27.81 13.52 -9.70
N SER A 611 -27.86 14.72 -9.11
CA SER A 611 -29.07 15.50 -8.99
C SER A 611 -29.19 16.49 -10.16
N ASP A 612 -30.41 16.66 -10.65
CA ASP A 612 -30.81 17.63 -11.66
C ASP A 612 -31.72 18.68 -10.98
N SER A 613 -31.10 19.79 -10.54
CA SER A 613 -31.68 20.75 -9.60
C SER A 613 -32.61 21.75 -10.27
N VAL A 614 -33.82 21.28 -10.60
CA VAL A 614 -34.90 22.13 -11.11
C VAL A 614 -36.00 22.25 -10.07
N ARG A 615 -36.55 23.46 -9.92
CA ARG A 615 -37.70 23.74 -9.04
C ARG A 615 -38.89 22.86 -9.41
N GLU A 616 -39.53 22.24 -8.42
CA GLU A 616 -40.73 21.38 -8.49
C GLU A 616 -40.66 20.11 -9.36
N VAL A 617 -39.84 20.09 -10.41
CA VAL A 617 -39.69 19.00 -11.39
C VAL A 617 -38.28 18.41 -11.39
N GLY A 618 -37.48 18.70 -10.36
CA GLY A 618 -36.14 18.19 -10.20
C GLY A 618 -36.11 16.67 -10.10
N ARG A 619 -34.97 16.10 -10.50
CA ARG A 619 -34.77 14.66 -10.64
C ARG A 619 -33.45 14.22 -10.03
N VAL A 620 -33.35 12.92 -9.75
CA VAL A 620 -32.08 12.24 -9.48
C VAL A 620 -31.95 11.11 -10.47
N TYR A 621 -30.81 11.05 -11.14
CA TYR A 621 -30.51 10.04 -12.15
C TYR A 621 -29.40 9.12 -11.67
N PHE A 622 -29.40 7.89 -12.19
CA PHE A 622 -28.28 6.98 -12.14
C PHE A 622 -27.72 6.79 -13.54
N VAL A 623 -26.39 6.73 -13.66
CA VAL A 623 -25.67 6.37 -14.89
C VAL A 623 -24.70 5.25 -14.55
N GLY A 624 -24.89 4.11 -15.19
CA GLY A 624 -24.07 2.92 -15.02
C GLY A 624 -22.78 2.97 -15.84
N TRP A 625 -21.75 2.30 -15.34
CA TRP A 625 -20.50 2.10 -16.09
C TRP A 625 -20.69 1.27 -17.36
N ASP A 626 -21.78 0.49 -17.42
CA ASP A 626 -22.22 -0.28 -18.59
C ASP A 626 -22.94 0.58 -19.66
N GLY A 627 -23.08 1.89 -19.40
CA GLY A 627 -23.78 2.83 -20.27
C GLY A 627 -25.29 2.90 -20.05
N SER A 628 -25.84 2.14 -19.10
CA SER A 628 -27.24 2.29 -18.70
C SER A 628 -27.47 3.64 -18.02
N ALA A 629 -28.66 4.21 -18.18
CA ALA A 629 -29.05 5.43 -17.47
C ALA A 629 -30.55 5.43 -17.23
N HIS A 630 -30.99 5.81 -16.02
CA HIS A 630 -32.39 5.87 -15.65
C HIS A 630 -32.66 6.87 -14.53
N CYS A 631 -33.91 7.29 -14.40
CA CYS A 631 -34.39 8.18 -13.34
C CYS A 631 -34.69 7.39 -12.06
N VAL A 632 -34.06 7.79 -10.96
CA VAL A 632 -34.20 7.18 -9.62
C VAL A 632 -35.29 7.90 -8.83
N ALA A 633 -35.38 9.22 -8.97
CA ALA A 633 -36.38 10.04 -8.30
C ALA A 633 -36.83 11.20 -9.19
N LYS A 634 -38.14 11.49 -9.17
CA LYS A 634 -38.77 12.62 -9.87
C LYS A 634 -39.65 13.47 -8.95
N ASN A 635 -40.02 14.65 -9.45
CA ASN A 635 -40.90 15.64 -8.82
C ASN A 635 -40.35 16.13 -7.48
N LEU A 636 -39.06 16.44 -7.45
CA LEU A 636 -38.37 17.01 -6.30
C LEU A 636 -38.27 18.53 -6.47
N ASP A 637 -38.46 19.27 -5.39
CA ASP A 637 -38.31 20.73 -5.42
C ASP A 637 -36.86 21.14 -5.14
N TYR A 638 -36.06 21.10 -6.21
CA TYR A 638 -34.61 21.39 -6.21
C TYR A 638 -33.81 20.36 -5.37
N PRO A 639 -33.55 19.16 -5.91
CA PRO A 639 -32.68 18.19 -5.25
C PRO A 639 -31.22 18.66 -5.29
N ASN A 640 -30.51 18.67 -4.16
CA ASN A 640 -29.07 18.97 -4.08
C ASN A 640 -28.31 17.72 -3.61
N GLY A 641 -27.67 17.80 -2.44
CA GLY A 641 -26.70 16.83 -1.96
C GLY A 641 -27.23 15.40 -1.99
N LEU A 642 -26.33 14.50 -2.38
CA LEU A 642 -26.57 13.09 -2.51
C LEU A 642 -25.57 12.32 -1.67
N PHE A 643 -26.05 11.30 -0.97
CA PHE A 643 -25.16 10.32 -0.35
C PHE A 643 -25.69 8.92 -0.61
N PHE A 644 -24.96 8.11 -1.37
CA PHE A 644 -25.27 6.70 -1.60
C PHE A 644 -24.45 5.82 -0.67
N LEU A 645 -25.12 4.90 0.03
CA LEU A 645 -24.48 3.88 0.88
C LEU A 645 -24.69 2.51 0.25
N ARG A 646 -23.60 1.94 -0.31
CA ARG A 646 -23.62 0.68 -1.07
C ARG A 646 -24.12 -0.49 -0.23
N GLU A 647 -23.66 -0.60 1.00
CA GLU A 647 -23.88 -1.73 1.92
C GLU A 647 -25.37 -1.92 2.19
N SER A 648 -26.08 -0.81 2.39
CA SER A 648 -27.52 -0.83 2.64
C SER A 648 -28.36 -0.68 1.36
N GLN A 649 -27.72 -0.26 0.25
CA GLN A 649 -28.34 0.18 -1.00
C GLN A 649 -29.35 1.31 -0.79
N VAL A 650 -28.96 2.30 0.00
CA VAL A 650 -29.79 3.45 0.33
C VAL A 650 -29.17 4.72 -0.24
N LEU A 651 -30.02 5.57 -0.82
CA LEU A 651 -29.65 6.90 -1.30
C LEU A 651 -30.37 7.97 -0.47
N TRP A 652 -29.62 8.91 0.10
CA TRP A 652 -30.15 10.12 0.71
C TRP A 652 -30.06 11.29 -0.26
N VAL A 653 -31.09 12.12 -0.25
CA VAL A 653 -31.21 13.29 -1.14
C VAL A 653 -31.71 14.48 -0.33
N ALA A 654 -30.98 15.60 -0.38
CA ALA A 654 -31.46 16.87 0.14
C ALA A 654 -32.49 17.48 -0.83
N GLU A 655 -33.71 17.75 -0.36
CA GLU A 655 -34.71 18.48 -1.14
C GLU A 655 -34.85 19.90 -0.58
N SER A 656 -34.06 20.81 -1.17
CA SER A 656 -33.72 22.10 -0.56
C SER A 656 -34.96 22.90 -0.19
N TYR A 657 -35.89 23.09 -1.11
CA TYR A 657 -37.03 23.98 -0.86
C TYR A 657 -38.22 23.29 -0.17
N LYS A 658 -38.10 22.01 0.17
CA LYS A 658 -38.97 21.35 1.14
C LYS A 658 -38.34 21.27 2.53
N ASN A 659 -37.12 21.79 2.72
CA ASN A 659 -36.37 21.74 3.97
C ASN A 659 -36.37 20.34 4.62
N ARG A 660 -36.07 19.31 3.82
CA ARG A 660 -36.09 17.92 4.27
C ARG A 660 -35.02 17.08 3.58
N ILE A 661 -34.67 15.98 4.24
CA ILE A 661 -33.89 14.90 3.65
C ILE A 661 -34.83 13.76 3.28
N LEU A 662 -34.72 13.27 2.05
CA LEU A 662 -35.38 12.07 1.58
C LEU A 662 -34.43 10.88 1.64
N LYS A 663 -34.99 9.70 1.92
CA LYS A 663 -34.30 8.41 1.86
C LYS A 663 -34.98 7.54 0.80
N PHE A 664 -34.16 6.91 -0.02
CA PHE A 664 -34.57 5.98 -1.05
C PHE A 664 -33.98 4.59 -0.79
N ASP A 665 -34.82 3.57 -0.61
CA ASP A 665 -34.36 2.18 -0.51
C ASP A 665 -34.34 1.54 -1.90
N LEU A 666 -33.16 1.45 -2.50
CA LEU A 666 -32.99 1.01 -3.88
C LEU A 666 -33.12 -0.50 -4.07
N LYS A 667 -33.35 -1.27 -2.99
CA LYS A 667 -33.72 -2.70 -3.09
C LYS A 667 -35.20 -2.87 -3.44
N LEU A 668 -36.00 -1.85 -3.21
CA LEU A 668 -37.43 -1.87 -3.44
C LEU A 668 -37.75 -1.36 -4.85
N PRO A 669 -38.79 -1.89 -5.50
CA PRO A 669 -39.33 -1.30 -6.72
C PRO A 669 -39.72 0.18 -6.51
N ALA A 670 -39.54 1.01 -7.54
CA ALA A 670 -39.77 2.47 -7.43
C ALA A 670 -41.22 2.87 -7.08
N ASP A 671 -42.20 1.98 -7.30
CA ASP A 671 -43.60 2.15 -6.95
C ASP A 671 -43.96 1.59 -5.56
N HIS A 672 -43.02 0.95 -4.86
CA HIS A 672 -43.22 0.46 -3.50
C HIS A 672 -43.42 1.63 -2.53
N PRO A 673 -44.38 1.57 -1.58
CA PRO A 673 -44.67 2.67 -0.65
C PRO A 673 -43.46 3.08 0.20
N ASP A 674 -42.61 2.13 0.58
CA ASP A 674 -41.41 2.38 1.38
C ASP A 674 -40.16 2.74 0.53
N TYR A 675 -40.29 2.78 -0.80
CA TYR A 675 -39.17 3.16 -1.68
C TYR A 675 -38.69 4.57 -1.37
N ARG A 676 -39.60 5.54 -1.19
CA ARG A 676 -39.31 6.94 -0.89
C ARG A 676 -39.87 7.31 0.47
N GLN A 677 -39.01 7.71 1.40
CA GLN A 677 -39.40 8.11 2.74
C GLN A 677 -38.84 9.50 3.07
N VAL A 678 -39.58 10.28 3.87
CA VAL A 678 -39.01 11.47 4.51
C VAL A 678 -38.13 10.98 5.64
N PHE A 679 -36.82 11.10 5.47
CA PHE A 679 -35.84 10.68 6.46
C PHE A 679 -35.81 11.65 7.65
N ALA A 680 -35.78 12.95 7.33
CA ALA A 680 -35.78 14.01 8.33
C ALA A 680 -36.49 15.25 7.78
N SER A 681 -37.37 15.84 8.58
CA SER A 681 -37.84 17.21 8.41
C SER A 681 -36.91 18.11 9.22
N LEU A 682 -36.30 19.10 8.59
CA LEU A 682 -35.24 19.91 9.20
C LEU A 682 -35.85 21.13 9.91
N PRO A 683 -35.20 21.65 10.96
CA PRO A 683 -35.66 22.84 11.66
C PRO A 683 -35.66 24.06 10.73
N TYR A 684 -36.55 25.00 11.00
CA TYR A 684 -36.58 26.30 10.34
C TYR A 684 -35.78 27.34 11.16
N HIS A 685 -34.98 28.15 10.48
CA HIS A 685 -34.28 29.29 11.01
C HIS A 685 -35.28 30.28 11.65
N PRO A 686 -34.97 30.89 12.81
CA PRO A 686 -35.91 31.74 13.56
C PRO A 686 -36.48 32.93 12.77
N THR A 687 -35.75 33.42 11.76
CA THR A 687 -36.20 34.53 10.90
C THR A 687 -37.14 34.08 9.77
N ASN A 688 -37.32 32.76 9.59
CA ASN A 688 -38.18 32.10 8.60
C ASN A 688 -38.11 32.68 7.17
N ARG A 689 -36.92 33.15 6.75
CA ARG A 689 -36.69 33.58 5.36
C ARG A 689 -36.75 32.37 4.45
N LEU A 690 -37.39 32.53 3.29
CA LEU A 690 -37.57 31.45 2.30
C LEU A 690 -36.22 30.86 1.82
N THR A 691 -35.19 31.69 1.73
CA THR A 691 -33.81 31.31 1.36
C THR A 691 -32.91 31.00 2.56
N GLY A 692 -33.49 30.87 3.76
CA GLY A 692 -32.74 30.65 5.00
C GLY A 692 -32.86 29.24 5.56
N ASN A 693 -33.28 28.25 4.76
CA ASN A 693 -33.62 26.89 5.20
C ASN A 693 -33.44 25.83 4.11
N LEU A 694 -32.34 25.90 3.37
CA LEU A 694 -32.13 25.06 2.20
C LEU A 694 -31.03 24.03 2.53
N PRO A 695 -31.36 22.76 2.85
CA PRO A 695 -30.36 21.71 2.90
C PRO A 695 -29.75 21.54 1.51
N ASP A 696 -28.45 21.37 1.49
CA ASP A 696 -27.66 21.43 0.29
C ASP A 696 -26.75 20.19 0.20
N GLY A 697 -25.43 20.32 0.20
CA GLY A 697 -24.51 19.20 0.18
C GLY A 697 -24.65 18.24 1.37
N LEU A 698 -24.34 16.96 1.13
CA LEU A 698 -24.41 15.88 2.11
C LEU A 698 -23.07 15.16 2.25
N ALA A 699 -22.70 14.85 3.48
CA ALA A 699 -21.63 13.91 3.79
C ALA A 699 -22.09 12.96 4.91
N MET A 700 -21.39 11.85 5.08
CA MET A 700 -21.66 10.91 6.17
C MET A 700 -20.38 10.67 6.94
N ASP A 701 -20.47 10.44 8.24
CA ASP A 701 -19.33 10.05 9.06
C ASP A 701 -19.23 8.52 9.26
N ALA A 702 -18.13 8.06 9.85
CA ALA A 702 -17.85 6.66 10.12
C ALA A 702 -18.83 5.98 11.11
N GLU A 703 -19.73 6.75 11.75
CA GLU A 703 -20.83 6.25 12.57
C GLU A 703 -22.17 6.23 11.82
N GLU A 704 -22.17 6.51 10.52
CA GLU A 704 -23.35 6.65 9.66
C GLU A 704 -24.31 7.77 10.12
N ARG A 705 -23.76 8.84 10.71
CA ARG A 705 -24.52 10.07 10.93
C ARG A 705 -24.42 10.94 9.68
N LEU A 706 -25.55 11.51 9.26
CA LEU A 706 -25.62 12.33 8.04
C LEU A 706 -25.35 13.79 8.38
N TRP A 707 -24.34 14.39 7.74
CA TRP A 707 -23.96 15.78 7.88
C TRP A 707 -24.51 16.58 6.69
N VAL A 708 -25.19 17.68 6.97
CA VAL A 708 -25.99 18.45 6.02
C VAL A 708 -25.53 19.89 6.02
N ALA A 709 -25.01 20.38 4.90
CA ALA A 709 -24.78 21.81 4.69
C ALA A 709 -26.12 22.54 4.55
N HIS A 710 -26.23 23.73 5.12
CA HIS A 710 -27.44 24.55 5.02
C HIS A 710 -27.18 25.92 4.43
N TYR A 711 -27.63 26.09 3.19
CA TYR A 711 -27.62 27.38 2.52
C TYR A 711 -28.58 28.35 3.23
N GLY A 712 -28.01 29.49 3.65
CA GLY A 712 -28.73 30.57 4.31
C GLY A 712 -28.85 30.44 5.83
N MET A 713 -28.29 29.39 6.45
CA MET A 713 -28.33 29.20 7.91
C MET A 713 -26.98 29.40 8.61
N GLN A 714 -25.87 29.53 7.87
CA GLN A 714 -24.52 29.47 8.44
C GLN A 714 -24.31 28.20 9.29
N ALA A 715 -24.76 27.06 8.78
CA ALA A 715 -24.86 25.85 9.59
C ALA A 715 -24.49 24.58 8.84
N VAL A 716 -23.88 23.65 9.58
CA VAL A 716 -23.83 22.22 9.26
C VAL A 716 -24.61 21.47 10.33
N GLN A 717 -25.65 20.73 9.92
CA GLN A 717 -26.48 19.93 10.82
C GLN A 717 -26.08 18.46 10.77
N VAL A 718 -26.17 17.76 11.89
CA VAL A 718 -25.85 16.33 11.99
C VAL A 718 -27.09 15.55 12.40
N LEU A 719 -27.45 14.54 11.62
CA LEU A 719 -28.59 13.67 11.83
C LEU A 719 -28.15 12.26 12.24
N SER A 720 -28.90 11.62 13.14
CA SER A 720 -28.71 10.22 13.48
C SER A 720 -29.07 9.29 12.32
N ARG A 721 -28.76 7.99 12.45
CA ARG A 721 -29.18 6.93 11.53
C ARG A 721 -30.70 6.85 11.32
N GLU A 722 -31.47 7.39 12.26
CA GLU A 722 -32.93 7.46 12.25
C GLU A 722 -33.47 8.84 11.87
N GLY A 723 -32.61 9.76 11.43
CA GLY A 723 -33.01 11.10 10.97
C GLY A 723 -33.29 12.12 12.08
N LYS A 724 -32.86 11.85 13.31
CA LYS A 724 -32.99 12.81 14.42
C LYS A 724 -31.86 13.82 14.39
N LEU A 725 -32.16 15.11 14.52
CA LEU A 725 -31.14 16.15 14.67
C LEU A 725 -30.37 15.95 15.97
N LEU A 726 -29.05 15.79 15.86
CA LEU A 726 -28.13 15.58 16.98
C LEU A 726 -27.35 16.84 17.34
N ALA A 727 -26.89 17.59 16.33
CA ALA A 727 -26.11 18.80 16.52
C ALA A 727 -26.27 19.78 15.34
N THR A 728 -26.00 21.05 15.61
CA THR A 728 -25.89 22.12 14.60
C THR A 728 -24.60 22.87 14.87
N TYR A 729 -23.68 22.89 13.91
CA TYR A 729 -22.39 23.55 13.98
C TYR A 729 -22.38 24.82 13.13
N ASP A 730 -21.72 25.87 13.62
CA ASP A 730 -21.49 27.10 12.86
C ASP A 730 -20.44 26.83 11.76
N SER A 731 -20.82 27.00 10.50
CA SER A 731 -19.93 26.80 9.36
C SER A 731 -18.98 28.00 9.11
N GLY A 732 -19.27 29.14 9.72
CA GLY A 732 -18.57 30.41 9.52
C GLY A 732 -18.96 31.14 8.24
N ILE A 733 -19.80 30.55 7.38
CA ILE A 733 -20.21 31.10 6.08
C ILE A 733 -21.71 30.98 5.85
N PRO A 734 -22.45 32.09 5.64
CA PRO A 734 -23.91 32.09 5.70
C PRO A 734 -24.58 31.26 4.60
N LEU A 735 -23.99 31.24 3.41
CA LEU A 735 -24.45 30.44 2.29
C LEU A 735 -23.61 29.15 2.20
N THR A 736 -23.76 28.29 3.21
CA THR A 736 -23.04 27.01 3.28
C THR A 736 -23.56 26.07 2.18
N SER A 737 -22.74 25.77 1.18
CA SER A 737 -23.16 24.94 0.04
C SER A 737 -22.97 23.46 0.32
N ASN A 738 -21.75 23.06 0.69
CA ASN A 738 -21.36 21.67 0.56
C ASN A 738 -20.23 21.33 1.54
N LEU A 739 -19.96 20.05 1.71
CA LEU A 739 -18.99 19.57 2.68
C LEU A 739 -18.37 18.22 2.30
N CYS A 740 -17.13 18.02 2.74
CA CYS A 740 -16.49 16.71 2.72
C CYS A 740 -15.67 16.49 3.99
N PHE A 741 -15.37 15.23 4.27
CA PHE A 741 -14.44 14.88 5.36
C PHE A 741 -13.01 14.82 4.84
N VAL A 742 -12.09 15.36 5.63
CA VAL A 742 -10.65 15.23 5.46
C VAL A 742 -10.11 14.81 6.82
N ASP A 743 -9.74 13.54 6.97
CA ASP A 743 -9.41 12.95 8.27
C ASP A 743 -10.50 13.25 9.32
N ASP A 744 -10.16 13.96 10.40
CA ASP A 744 -11.02 14.34 11.51
C ASP A 744 -11.66 15.74 11.35
N GLU A 745 -11.55 16.33 10.17
CA GLU A 745 -12.02 17.65 9.82
C GLU A 745 -13.19 17.57 8.83
N VAL A 746 -14.17 18.45 9.00
CA VAL A 746 -15.20 18.72 7.99
C VAL A 746 -14.81 19.98 7.26
N TRP A 747 -14.54 19.85 5.97
CA TRP A 747 -14.21 20.96 5.08
C TRP A 747 -15.48 21.39 4.36
N ILE A 748 -15.68 22.70 4.28
CA ILE A 748 -16.96 23.30 3.96
C ILE A 748 -16.77 24.38 2.91
N THR A 749 -17.52 24.30 1.84
CA THR A 749 -17.58 25.33 0.80
C THR A 749 -18.83 26.19 0.96
N GLY A 750 -18.80 27.35 0.31
CA GLY A 750 -19.94 28.25 0.24
C GLY A 750 -19.47 29.67 0.04
N GLY A 751 -20.16 30.63 0.67
CA GLY A 751 -19.80 32.03 0.56
C GLY A 751 -20.67 32.97 1.39
N PHE A 752 -20.45 34.27 1.15
CA PHE A 752 -21.20 35.36 1.78
C PHE A 752 -22.31 35.89 0.87
N SER A 753 -22.17 35.70 -0.44
CA SER A 753 -23.19 35.97 -1.45
C SER A 753 -22.99 35.10 -2.68
N GLU A 754 -24.04 34.98 -3.48
CA GLU A 754 -24.03 34.31 -4.78
C GLU A 754 -24.33 35.39 -5.84
N PRO A 755 -23.42 35.66 -6.80
CA PRO A 755 -22.41 34.75 -7.34
C PRO A 755 -21.04 34.76 -6.63
N GLY A 756 -20.86 35.54 -5.57
CA GLY A 756 -19.62 35.63 -4.78
C GLY A 756 -19.66 36.80 -3.79
N PRO A 757 -18.75 36.90 -2.82
CA PRO A 757 -17.54 36.08 -2.67
C PRO A 757 -17.82 34.71 -2.04
N GLY A 758 -17.03 33.72 -2.45
CA GLY A 758 -17.01 32.37 -1.89
C GLY A 758 -15.89 32.17 -0.86
N SER A 759 -15.92 31.04 -0.17
CA SER A 759 -14.94 30.71 0.88
C SER A 759 -14.84 29.20 1.09
N LEU A 760 -13.65 28.77 1.52
CA LEU A 760 -13.39 27.44 2.06
C LEU A 760 -13.11 27.57 3.56
N THR A 761 -13.92 26.91 4.38
CA THR A 761 -13.73 26.82 5.84
C THR A 761 -13.57 25.37 6.27
N LYS A 762 -13.12 25.17 7.51
CA LYS A 762 -13.10 23.84 8.13
C LYS A 762 -13.52 23.85 9.59
N LEU A 763 -14.01 22.70 10.05
CA LEU A 763 -14.30 22.40 11.45
C LEU A 763 -13.51 21.15 11.85
N ARG A 764 -12.68 21.24 12.90
CA ARG A 764 -12.05 20.06 13.50
C ARG A 764 -13.04 19.37 14.43
N VAL A 765 -13.71 18.34 13.91
CA VAL A 765 -14.80 17.65 14.63
C VAL A 765 -14.29 16.44 15.44
N GLY A 766 -13.09 15.94 15.15
CA GLY A 766 -12.52 14.80 15.86
C GLY A 766 -13.23 13.47 15.52
N ILE A 767 -13.85 13.40 14.34
CA ILE A 767 -14.66 12.29 13.81
C ILE A 767 -14.31 12.11 12.33
N GLU A 768 -14.08 10.87 11.91
CA GLU A 768 -13.77 10.55 10.51
C GLU A 768 -14.99 10.49 9.61
N GLY A 769 -14.80 10.85 8.35
CA GLY A 769 -15.79 10.63 7.30
C GLY A 769 -16.06 9.17 7.01
N TYR A 770 -17.23 8.91 6.47
CA TYR A 770 -17.51 7.63 5.83
C TYR A 770 -16.60 7.51 4.61
N PRO A 771 -15.83 6.42 4.47
CA PRO A 771 -14.94 6.23 3.33
C PRO A 771 -15.78 6.16 2.04
N ILE A 772 -15.71 7.20 1.22
CA ILE A 772 -16.44 7.24 -0.05
C ILE A 772 -15.76 6.26 -1.01
N SER A 773 -16.58 5.33 -1.51
CA SER A 773 -16.20 4.02 -2.03
C SER A 773 -15.60 4.02 -3.43
#